data_AF-A0A9P2XJJ3-F1
#
_entry.id   AF-A0A9P2XJJ3-F1
#
_cell.length_a   1.000
_cell.length_b   1.000
_cell.length_c   1.000
_cell.angle_alpha   90.00
_cell.angle_beta   90.00
_cell.angle_gamma   90.00
#
_symmetry.space_group_name_H-M   'P 1'
#
loop_
_entity.id
_entity.type
_entity.pdbx_description
1 polymer ?
#
loop_
_entity_poly.entity_id
_entity_poly.type
_entity_poly.pdbx_seq_one_letter_code
_entity_poly.pdbx_strand_id
1 'polypeptide(L)'
;MFISSMMNVIVFGLMITIGIVCAFLYIKLKDVHFLALSVQYDIWLKSVFNNPDARVALKLNGVVRDYTLDQAQHIINPYFNQLKFYVFRAFILGILLSSFLVGGLIYYWFTYGKEVMSDEQIRGSELVSNDALIYKIQSTKGFSPYKISNIPMVKNTEGTNVGIFGAPGSGKSQIFRDHLSQVRNNKRKAIVYDPSGEFTSEFYRPGIDIILNPFDERMPYWSPFFEIRHDEHFDSIANAFVPVEGKDPYFGEAGRTVLAEVMRELHANGIHSNKTLHDTIAHFTIEEISSVLEGTAASKHVDKKAEKTALAVLTTVQNKLRAFRYLPDSGTQFSIRDWVSRPEEDSWIFLSLREEQKTTIEPLITLWFSIFIKAVMNLEPIHRELLWMYCDEFPTLPKMDDLPLSLTNTRKFGLCHFLGLQDIPQLEEKYGEKIARSIISALQTKVFYRVNENETAKRMSEILGQMEVAEKNMSRSMGVNDSRDGDSFITQRRERFIVLPSEIMKLPDLTGYLRVPGDYPVTKITQKYHPHLKNVPAFIERENMGFISAFAVAEALESQSNSDGKEPLVEQQNEEGNFFGNSTVPLVGNSSFFGKSNTTSENIYENSPLDLFHSQTEDSDLSLNEKNGIQPDEIIPDEDEKPKVVNNDRLHTFASYLAATDESSVQKNNDVTPDTNSSNDSNESSFKDLFNNND
;
A
#
# COMPACT_ATOMS: atom_id res chain seq x y z
N MET A 1 21.05 36.35 -38.00
CA MET A 1 22.26 36.88 -37.31
C MET A 1 23.55 36.02 -37.32
N PHE A 2 23.55 34.76 -36.85
CA PHE A 2 24.74 34.05 -36.33
C PHE A 2 26.06 34.14 -37.14
N ILE A 3 26.04 33.98 -38.47
CA ILE A 3 27.25 34.05 -39.31
C ILE A 3 27.85 35.47 -39.36
N SER A 4 27.02 36.51 -39.46
CA SER A 4 27.46 37.90 -39.41
C SER A 4 28.00 38.27 -38.03
N SER A 5 27.34 37.79 -36.96
CA SER A 5 27.83 37.94 -35.59
C SER A 5 29.17 37.22 -35.37
N MET A 6 29.35 36.01 -35.88
CA MET A 6 30.64 35.31 -35.85
C MET A 6 31.73 36.07 -36.61
N MET A 7 31.41 36.58 -37.81
CA MET A 7 32.37 37.36 -38.60
C MET A 7 32.79 38.63 -37.87
N ASN A 8 31.86 39.33 -37.22
CA ASN A 8 32.17 40.50 -36.38
C ASN A 8 33.03 40.15 -35.16
N VAL A 9 32.77 39.01 -34.49
CA VAL A 9 33.59 38.51 -33.37
C VAL A 9 35.00 38.13 -33.83
N ILE A 10 35.16 37.53 -35.01
CA ILE A 10 36.47 37.21 -35.61
C ILE A 10 37.24 38.50 -35.95
N VAL A 11 36.58 39.47 -36.59
CA VAL A 11 37.19 40.78 -36.91
C VAL A 11 37.61 41.51 -35.62
N PHE A 12 36.78 41.48 -34.58
CA PHE A 12 37.10 42.06 -33.27
C PHE A 12 38.30 41.38 -32.61
N GLY A 13 38.36 40.04 -32.63
CA GLY A 13 39.52 39.27 -32.17
C GLY A 13 40.81 39.57 -32.94
N LEU A 14 40.71 39.81 -34.26
CA LEU A 14 41.83 40.19 -35.10
C LEU A 14 42.33 41.61 -34.74
N MET A 15 41.43 42.56 -34.52
CA MET A 15 41.75 43.92 -34.06
C MET A 15 42.43 43.92 -32.68
N ILE A 16 41.95 43.11 -31.73
CA ILE A 16 42.59 42.90 -30.43
C ILE A 16 44.00 42.32 -30.60
N THR A 17 44.17 41.32 -31.46
CA THR A 17 45.48 40.70 -31.76
C THR A 17 46.47 41.74 -32.28
N ILE A 18 46.07 42.57 -33.24
CA ILE A 18 46.89 43.66 -33.77
C ILE A 18 47.25 44.65 -32.66
N GLY A 19 46.28 45.06 -31.83
CA GLY A 19 46.52 45.98 -30.71
C GLY A 19 47.58 45.48 -29.73
N ILE A 20 47.48 44.20 -29.32
CA ILE A 20 48.44 43.56 -28.41
C ILE A 20 49.83 43.46 -29.05
N VAL A 21 49.90 43.05 -30.33
CA VAL A 21 51.17 42.96 -31.07
C VAL A 21 51.86 44.32 -31.16
N CYS A 22 51.11 45.37 -31.54
CA CYS A 22 51.63 46.74 -31.63
C CYS A 22 52.10 47.26 -30.27
N ALA A 23 51.33 47.05 -29.20
CA ALA A 23 51.71 47.46 -27.84
C ALA A 23 52.97 46.74 -27.34
N PHE A 24 53.07 45.42 -27.55
CA PHE A 24 54.25 44.65 -27.16
C PHE A 24 55.51 45.09 -27.93
N LEU A 25 55.38 45.30 -29.24
CA LEU A 25 56.49 45.77 -30.08
C LEU A 25 56.92 47.20 -29.71
N TYR A 26 55.98 48.10 -29.45
CA TYR A 26 56.28 49.46 -28.98
C TYR A 26 57.11 49.47 -27.69
N ILE A 27 56.82 48.55 -26.75
CA ILE A 27 57.54 48.43 -25.46
C ILE A 27 58.94 47.77 -25.62
N LYS A 28 59.15 46.92 -26.63
CA LYS A 28 60.38 46.11 -26.76
C LYS A 28 61.35 46.59 -27.84
N LEU A 29 60.88 47.27 -28.87
CA LEU A 29 61.72 47.81 -29.92
C LEU A 29 62.49 49.05 -29.44
N LYS A 30 63.64 49.26 -30.08
CA LYS A 30 64.59 50.36 -29.86
C LYS A 30 65.28 50.62 -31.18
N ASP A 31 65.85 51.81 -31.38
CA ASP A 31 66.49 52.26 -32.63
C ASP A 31 67.48 51.24 -33.23
N VAL A 32 68.23 50.54 -32.38
CA VAL A 32 69.18 49.47 -32.77
C VAL A 32 68.49 48.34 -33.56
N HIS A 33 67.24 48.00 -33.25
CA HIS A 33 66.46 46.97 -33.96
C HIS A 33 65.97 47.47 -35.32
N PHE A 34 65.63 48.76 -35.44
CA PHE A 34 65.26 49.37 -36.72
C PHE A 34 66.48 49.52 -37.64
N LEU A 35 67.65 49.87 -37.08
CA LEU A 35 68.93 49.86 -37.79
C LEU A 35 69.33 48.44 -38.22
N ALA A 36 69.13 47.44 -37.35
CA ALA A 36 69.35 46.04 -37.69
C ALA A 36 68.47 45.59 -38.86
N LEU A 37 67.20 45.99 -38.87
CA LEU A 37 66.25 45.68 -39.96
C LEU A 37 66.63 46.36 -41.28
N SER A 38 66.94 47.66 -41.26
CA SER A 38 67.27 48.41 -42.48
C SER A 38 68.57 47.93 -43.12
N VAL A 39 69.58 47.59 -42.30
CA VAL A 39 70.83 47.04 -42.83
C VAL A 39 70.66 45.58 -43.27
N GLN A 40 69.85 44.77 -42.59
CA GLN A 40 69.54 43.43 -43.09
C GLN A 40 68.88 43.47 -44.46
N TYR A 41 68.02 44.46 -44.71
CA TYR A 41 67.40 44.71 -46.01
C TYR A 41 68.43 45.17 -47.06
N ASP A 42 69.37 46.04 -46.71
CA ASP A 42 70.48 46.46 -47.59
C ASP A 42 71.44 45.29 -47.93
N ILE A 43 71.76 44.44 -46.95
CA ILE A 43 72.52 43.19 -47.17
C ILE A 43 71.75 42.25 -48.12
N TRP A 44 70.45 42.06 -47.89
CA TRP A 44 69.62 41.23 -48.76
C TRP A 44 69.59 41.76 -50.20
N LEU A 45 69.29 43.06 -50.39
CA LEU A 45 69.31 43.70 -51.70
C LEU A 45 70.65 43.50 -52.41
N LYS A 46 71.78 43.79 -51.73
CA LYS A 46 73.12 43.66 -52.31
C LYS A 46 73.50 42.21 -52.63
N SER A 47 73.02 41.25 -51.84
CA SER A 47 73.21 39.81 -52.11
C SER A 47 72.43 39.34 -53.35
N VAL A 48 71.23 39.86 -53.59
CA VAL A 48 70.40 39.53 -54.77
C VAL A 48 71.06 39.98 -56.08
N PHE A 49 71.80 41.09 -56.06
CA PHE A 49 72.59 41.56 -57.21
C PHE A 49 73.97 40.89 -57.34
N ASN A 50 74.26 39.86 -56.53
CA ASN A 50 75.42 38.96 -56.60
C ASN A 50 76.78 39.67 -56.78
N ASN A 51 76.99 40.76 -56.04
CA ASN A 51 78.14 41.66 -56.21
C ASN A 51 79.17 41.40 -55.09
N PRO A 52 80.32 40.73 -55.38
CA PRO A 52 81.19 40.16 -54.35
C PRO A 52 81.91 41.18 -53.46
N ASP A 53 82.15 42.40 -53.97
CA ASP A 53 82.79 43.49 -53.23
C ASP A 53 81.79 44.44 -52.52
N ALA A 54 80.51 44.05 -52.44
CA ALA A 54 79.50 44.87 -51.80
C ALA A 54 79.81 45.15 -50.32
N ARG A 55 79.73 46.44 -49.94
CA ARG A 55 79.92 46.91 -48.57
C ARG A 55 78.68 47.62 -48.05
N VAL A 56 78.56 47.65 -46.72
CA VAL A 56 77.49 48.38 -46.03
C VAL A 56 78.09 49.31 -44.98
N ALA A 57 77.68 50.58 -45.04
CA ALA A 57 78.08 51.61 -44.10
C ALA A 57 77.29 51.46 -42.79
N LEU A 58 77.99 51.16 -41.70
CA LEU A 58 77.40 51.05 -40.37
C LEU A 58 77.86 52.20 -39.47
N LYS A 59 76.90 52.91 -38.87
CA LYS A 59 77.15 53.94 -37.87
C LYS A 59 77.14 53.32 -36.46
N LEU A 60 78.31 52.94 -35.96
CA LEU A 60 78.50 52.38 -34.63
C LEU A 60 79.13 53.44 -33.72
N ASN A 61 78.54 53.69 -32.55
CA ASN A 61 79.01 54.67 -31.56
C ASN A 61 79.32 56.06 -32.15
N GLY A 62 78.50 56.50 -33.11
CA GLY A 62 78.64 57.80 -33.79
C GLY A 62 79.56 57.80 -35.02
N VAL A 63 80.40 56.78 -35.20
CA VAL A 63 81.37 56.68 -36.31
C VAL A 63 80.82 55.80 -37.43
N VAL A 64 80.87 56.28 -38.67
CA VAL A 64 80.52 55.49 -39.86
C VAL A 64 81.74 54.69 -40.31
N ARG A 65 81.57 53.38 -40.52
CA ARG A 65 82.58 52.50 -41.14
C ARG A 65 81.92 51.56 -42.13
N ASP A 66 82.61 51.28 -43.23
CA ASP A 66 82.19 50.29 -44.23
C ASP A 66 82.65 48.90 -43.82
N TYR A 67 81.73 47.94 -43.82
CA TYR A 67 81.98 46.53 -43.55
C TYR A 67 81.62 45.69 -44.78
N THR A 68 82.28 44.54 -44.96
CA THR A 68 81.84 43.55 -45.96
C THR A 68 80.49 42.95 -45.55
N LEU A 69 79.75 42.35 -46.49
CA LEU A 69 78.43 41.76 -46.20
C LEU A 69 78.47 40.80 -45.00
N ASP A 70 79.44 39.88 -44.93
CA ASP A 70 79.58 38.92 -43.82
C ASP A 70 79.88 39.60 -42.47
N GLN A 71 80.72 40.64 -42.47
CA GLN A 71 81.05 41.39 -41.25
C GLN A 71 79.84 42.17 -40.75
N ALA A 72 79.11 42.85 -41.65
CA ALA A 72 77.88 43.56 -41.32
C ALA A 72 76.80 42.59 -40.80
N GLN A 73 76.64 41.44 -41.47
CA GLN A 73 75.73 40.37 -41.08
C GLN A 73 76.06 39.83 -39.68
N HIS A 74 77.33 39.57 -39.37
CA HIS A 74 77.75 39.09 -38.05
C HIS A 74 77.48 40.13 -36.93
N ILE A 75 77.73 41.42 -37.19
CA ILE A 75 77.48 42.50 -36.22
C ILE A 75 75.98 42.64 -35.92
N ILE A 76 75.12 42.45 -36.91
CA ILE A 76 73.68 42.71 -36.82
C ILE A 76 72.86 41.48 -36.42
N ASN A 77 73.30 40.27 -36.76
CA ASN A 77 72.70 38.99 -36.41
C ASN A 77 72.09 38.92 -35.00
N PRO A 78 72.77 39.29 -33.89
CA PRO A 78 72.18 39.25 -32.56
C PRO A 78 70.93 40.14 -32.44
N TYR A 79 70.99 41.39 -32.92
CA TYR A 79 69.89 42.34 -32.86
C TYR A 79 68.73 41.98 -33.81
N PHE A 80 69.05 41.45 -35.00
CA PHE A 80 68.04 41.01 -35.96
C PHE A 80 67.32 39.71 -35.51
N ASN A 81 68.04 38.78 -34.88
CA ASN A 81 67.43 37.60 -34.27
C ASN A 81 66.60 37.97 -33.02
N GLN A 82 67.05 38.95 -32.23
CA GLN A 82 66.26 39.51 -31.13
C GLN A 82 64.98 40.19 -31.62
N LEU A 83 65.04 40.93 -32.73
CA LEU A 83 63.87 41.49 -33.42
C LEU A 83 62.88 40.39 -33.85
N LYS A 84 63.34 39.36 -34.57
CA LYS A 84 62.51 38.20 -34.95
C LYS A 84 61.83 37.56 -33.73
N PHE A 85 62.58 37.39 -32.65
CA PHE A 85 62.08 36.77 -31.41
C PHE A 85 61.02 37.63 -30.71
N TYR A 86 61.16 38.96 -30.74
CA TYR A 86 60.13 39.87 -30.23
C TYR A 86 58.87 39.87 -31.11
N VAL A 87 59.00 39.86 -32.45
CA VAL A 87 57.85 39.74 -33.36
C VAL A 87 57.12 38.41 -33.16
N PHE A 88 57.85 37.30 -33.06
CA PHE A 88 57.28 35.97 -32.82
C PHE A 88 56.56 35.88 -31.47
N ARG A 89 57.17 36.39 -30.39
CA ARG A 89 56.53 36.47 -29.06
C ARG A 89 55.32 37.39 -29.04
N ALA A 90 55.36 38.52 -29.72
CA ALA A 90 54.22 39.44 -29.84
C ALA A 90 53.03 38.72 -30.49
N PHE A 91 53.27 37.98 -31.57
CA PHE A 91 52.23 37.26 -32.30
C PHE A 91 51.62 36.12 -31.48
N ILE A 92 52.44 35.30 -30.81
CA ILE A 92 51.95 34.25 -29.91
C ILE A 92 51.14 34.85 -28.75
N LEU A 93 51.64 35.91 -28.11
CA LEU A 93 50.94 36.56 -27.00
C LEU A 93 49.61 37.18 -27.45
N GLY A 94 49.61 37.85 -28.61
CA GLY A 94 48.42 38.43 -29.21
C GLY A 94 47.35 37.39 -29.52
N ILE A 95 47.73 36.27 -30.15
CA ILE A 95 46.81 35.16 -30.43
C ILE A 95 46.28 34.55 -29.13
N LEU A 96 47.14 34.15 -28.20
CA LEU A 96 46.69 33.49 -26.97
C LEU A 96 45.74 34.36 -26.15
N LEU A 97 46.06 35.64 -25.97
CA LEU A 97 45.24 36.56 -25.18
C LEU A 97 43.95 36.94 -25.91
N SER A 98 43.99 37.12 -27.24
CA SER A 98 42.79 37.37 -28.04
C SER A 98 41.87 36.15 -28.08
N SER A 99 42.40 34.94 -28.33
CA SER A 99 41.64 33.70 -28.30
C SER A 99 41.00 33.42 -26.94
N PHE A 100 41.69 33.73 -25.83
CA PHE A 100 41.11 33.62 -24.49
C PHE A 100 39.94 34.61 -24.29
N LEU A 101 40.12 35.88 -24.67
CA LEU A 101 39.09 36.92 -24.54
C LEU A 101 37.87 36.62 -25.44
N VAL A 102 38.10 36.29 -26.71
CA VAL A 102 37.06 35.91 -27.67
C VAL A 102 36.35 34.62 -27.23
N GLY A 103 37.09 33.61 -26.75
CA GLY A 103 36.51 32.37 -26.24
C GLY A 103 35.63 32.60 -25.00
N GLY A 104 36.09 33.41 -24.05
CA GLY A 104 35.30 33.81 -22.88
C GLY A 104 34.05 34.62 -23.25
N LEU A 105 34.15 35.51 -24.24
CA LEU A 105 33.01 36.29 -24.73
C LEU A 105 31.99 35.41 -25.49
N ILE A 106 32.44 34.46 -26.30
CA ILE A 106 31.58 33.45 -26.95
C ILE A 106 30.88 32.59 -25.89
N TYR A 107 31.61 32.12 -24.87
CA TYR A 107 31.06 31.34 -23.76
C TYR A 107 29.97 32.13 -23.01
N TYR A 108 30.27 33.38 -22.63
CA TYR A 108 29.30 34.27 -21.98
C TYR A 108 28.03 34.49 -22.81
N TRP A 109 28.17 34.80 -24.10
CA TRP A 109 27.01 34.99 -24.99
C TRP A 109 26.23 33.69 -25.21
N PHE A 110 26.89 32.53 -25.19
CA PHE A 110 26.24 31.23 -25.29
C PHE A 110 25.44 30.88 -24.02
N THR A 111 26.01 31.10 -22.83
CA THR A 111 25.29 30.88 -21.56
C THR A 111 24.15 31.87 -21.39
N TYR A 112 24.41 33.17 -21.61
CA TYR A 112 23.40 34.22 -21.54
C TYR A 112 22.28 34.02 -22.56
N GLY A 113 22.61 33.66 -23.80
CA GLY A 113 21.63 33.32 -24.83
C GLY A 113 20.76 32.13 -24.44
N LYS A 114 21.33 31.11 -23.79
CA LYS A 114 20.59 29.93 -23.32
C LYS A 114 19.62 30.25 -22.18
N GLU A 115 20.00 31.11 -21.24
CA GLU A 115 19.14 31.57 -20.13
C GLU A 115 18.05 32.55 -20.60
N VAL A 116 18.38 33.49 -21.50
CA VAL A 116 17.38 34.42 -22.04
C VAL A 116 16.35 33.69 -22.91
N MET A 117 16.77 32.68 -23.67
CA MET A 117 15.88 31.88 -24.54
C MET A 117 15.16 30.74 -23.83
N SER A 118 15.44 30.44 -22.55
CA SER A 118 14.69 29.40 -21.85
C SER A 118 13.26 29.85 -21.55
N ASP A 119 12.32 28.93 -21.76
CA ASP A 119 10.95 28.97 -21.24
C ASP A 119 10.96 29.34 -19.76
N GLU A 120 10.17 30.36 -19.39
CA GLU A 120 10.03 30.80 -18.00
C GLU A 120 8.68 30.32 -17.47
N GLN A 121 8.70 29.47 -16.44
CA GLN A 121 7.48 29.06 -15.74
C GLN A 121 6.98 30.21 -14.87
N ILE A 122 5.75 30.66 -15.13
CA ILE A 122 5.13 31.79 -14.42
C ILE A 122 4.47 31.32 -13.13
N ARG A 123 3.72 30.22 -13.20
CA ARG A 123 2.95 29.62 -12.09
C ARG A 123 2.40 28.25 -12.47
N GLY A 124 1.78 27.57 -11.51
CA GLY A 124 1.10 26.30 -11.69
C GLY A 124 1.83 25.15 -11.01
N SER A 125 1.59 23.93 -11.48
CA SER A 125 2.26 22.73 -10.96
C SER A 125 3.70 22.67 -11.46
N GLU A 126 4.61 22.12 -10.67
CA GLU A 126 6.03 21.97 -11.02
C GLU A 126 6.40 20.49 -11.07
N LEU A 127 7.27 20.11 -12.01
CA LEU A 127 7.88 18.78 -12.08
C LEU A 127 9.37 18.89 -11.76
N VAL A 128 9.82 18.32 -10.65
CA VAL A 128 11.20 18.42 -10.15
C VAL A 128 11.87 17.05 -10.02
N SER A 129 13.17 17.03 -9.72
CA SER A 129 13.89 15.80 -9.35
C SER A 129 13.54 15.31 -7.94
N ASN A 130 13.75 14.02 -7.68
CA ASN A 130 13.51 13.42 -6.36
C ASN A 130 14.25 14.19 -5.25
N ASP A 131 15.53 14.55 -5.47
CA ASP A 131 16.35 15.27 -4.49
C ASP A 131 15.79 16.67 -4.16
N ALA A 132 15.26 17.38 -5.15
CA ALA A 132 14.65 18.69 -4.95
C ALA A 132 13.35 18.59 -4.13
N LEU A 133 12.53 17.55 -4.37
CA LEU A 133 11.35 17.29 -3.55
C LEU A 133 11.73 16.86 -2.12
N ILE A 134 12.69 15.95 -1.96
CA ILE A 134 13.21 15.51 -0.66
C ILE A 134 13.70 16.71 0.15
N TYR A 135 14.50 17.60 -0.46
CA TYR A 135 14.98 18.83 0.16
C TYR A 135 13.82 19.74 0.60
N LYS A 136 12.84 20.01 -0.27
CA LYS A 136 11.67 20.86 0.06
C LYS A 136 10.82 20.27 1.20
N ILE A 137 10.66 18.94 1.26
CA ILE A 137 9.94 18.26 2.37
C ILE A 137 10.72 18.42 3.68
N GLN A 138 12.03 18.13 3.66
CA GLN A 138 12.90 18.22 4.84
C GLN A 138 13.03 19.66 5.37
N SER A 139 13.06 20.66 4.49
CA SER A 139 13.22 22.07 4.87
C SER A 139 11.95 22.73 5.45
N THR A 140 10.75 22.19 5.18
CA THR A 140 9.49 22.95 5.40
C THR A 140 8.72 22.53 6.65
N LYS A 141 8.42 21.24 6.84
CA LYS A 141 7.59 20.76 7.96
C LYS A 141 8.14 19.51 8.68
N GLY A 142 9.35 19.09 8.32
CA GLY A 142 9.87 17.78 8.66
C GLY A 142 9.16 16.65 7.91
N PHE A 143 9.58 15.43 8.16
CA PHE A 143 9.15 14.24 7.42
C PHE A 143 8.44 13.21 8.30
N SER A 144 7.61 12.41 7.63
CA SER A 144 7.03 11.16 8.12
C SER A 144 8.09 10.07 8.29
N PRO A 145 7.93 9.09 9.20
CA PRO A 145 8.73 7.86 9.17
C PRO A 145 8.50 7.01 7.91
N TYR A 146 7.40 7.23 7.18
CA TYR A 146 7.05 6.51 5.96
C TYR A 146 7.61 7.18 4.70
N LYS A 147 7.92 6.36 3.70
CA LYS A 147 8.47 6.75 2.40
C LYS A 147 7.72 6.08 1.26
N ILE A 148 7.54 6.81 0.17
CA ILE A 148 7.04 6.32 -1.11
C ILE A 148 8.19 6.36 -2.12
N SER A 149 8.67 5.19 -2.55
CA SER A 149 9.83 5.06 -3.46
C SER A 149 11.04 5.91 -3.02
N ASN A 150 11.49 5.68 -1.78
CA ASN A 150 12.57 6.40 -1.06
C ASN A 150 12.32 7.88 -0.73
N ILE A 151 11.27 8.52 -1.25
CA ILE A 151 10.92 9.90 -0.90
C ILE A 151 10.11 9.89 0.40
N PRO A 152 10.50 10.66 1.44
CA PRO A 152 9.74 10.73 2.68
C PRO A 152 8.36 11.34 2.44
N MET A 153 7.33 10.79 3.09
CA MET A 153 6.04 11.46 3.15
C MET A 153 6.13 12.74 3.99
N VAL A 154 5.24 13.68 3.72
CA VAL A 154 5.14 14.93 4.48
C VAL A 154 4.63 14.60 5.90
N LYS A 155 5.19 15.26 6.92
CA LYS A 155 4.80 15.02 8.32
C LYS A 155 3.30 15.27 8.56
N ASN A 156 2.65 14.36 9.29
CA ASN A 156 1.23 14.39 9.66
C ASN A 156 0.26 14.27 8.46
N THR A 157 0.70 13.71 7.32
CA THR A 157 -0.14 13.45 6.14
C THR A 157 -0.39 11.97 5.85
N GLU A 158 0.00 11.08 6.75
CA GLU A 158 -0.28 9.65 6.73
C GLU A 158 -1.81 9.42 6.65
N GLY A 159 -2.54 10.01 7.59
CA GLY A 159 -4.01 10.01 7.61
C GLY A 159 -4.68 10.90 6.56
N THR A 160 -3.96 11.41 5.55
CA THR A 160 -4.56 11.96 4.32
C THR A 160 -4.64 10.94 3.19
N ASN A 161 -4.31 9.69 3.49
CA ASN A 161 -4.44 8.51 2.64
C ASN A 161 -3.54 8.52 1.39
N VAL A 162 -3.26 7.31 0.90
CA VAL A 162 -2.40 7.04 -0.25
C VAL A 162 -3.18 6.29 -1.33
N GLY A 163 -3.13 6.79 -2.55
CA GLY A 163 -3.70 6.15 -3.74
C GLY A 163 -2.61 5.77 -4.74
N ILE A 164 -2.54 4.49 -5.12
CA ILE A 164 -1.60 3.96 -6.10
C ILE A 164 -2.38 3.56 -7.35
N PHE A 165 -2.20 4.31 -8.44
CA PHE A 165 -2.97 4.13 -9.67
C PHE A 165 -2.09 3.54 -10.78
N GLY A 166 -2.58 2.54 -11.51
CA GLY A 166 -1.83 1.95 -12.63
C GLY A 166 -2.27 0.56 -13.05
N ALA A 167 -2.04 0.24 -14.32
CA ALA A 167 -2.38 -1.05 -14.94
C ALA A 167 -1.77 -2.27 -14.21
N PRO A 168 -2.28 -3.49 -14.43
CA PRO A 168 -1.59 -4.72 -14.06
C PRO A 168 -0.11 -4.71 -14.50
N GLY A 169 0.78 -5.26 -13.67
CA GLY A 169 2.23 -5.34 -13.95
C GLY A 169 3.02 -4.03 -13.84
N SER A 170 2.36 -2.87 -13.74
CA SER A 170 3.04 -1.56 -13.77
C SER A 170 3.94 -1.24 -12.56
N GLY A 171 3.82 -1.98 -11.46
CA GLY A 171 4.68 -1.85 -10.27
C GLY A 171 3.96 -1.61 -8.94
N LYS A 172 2.64 -1.40 -8.93
CA LYS A 172 1.86 -1.09 -7.70
C LYS A 172 2.21 -1.95 -6.50
N SER A 173 2.15 -3.27 -6.66
CA SER A 173 2.32 -4.25 -5.59
C SER A 173 3.75 -4.28 -5.01
N GLN A 174 4.73 -3.59 -5.62
CA GLN A 174 6.06 -3.35 -5.04
C GLN A 174 6.04 -2.17 -4.07
N ILE A 175 5.33 -1.07 -4.38
CA ILE A 175 5.09 0.03 -3.41
C ILE A 175 4.31 -0.49 -2.20
N PHE A 176 3.31 -1.35 -2.40
CA PHE A 176 2.57 -1.98 -1.29
C PHE A 176 3.52 -2.72 -0.35
N ARG A 177 4.39 -3.59 -0.87
CA ARG A 177 5.36 -4.36 -0.09
C ARG A 177 6.39 -3.49 0.64
N ASP A 178 6.95 -2.47 -0.05
CA ASP A 178 7.86 -1.50 0.57
C ASP A 178 7.17 -0.72 1.71
N HIS A 179 5.89 -0.39 1.57
CA HIS A 179 5.14 0.36 2.59
C HIS A 179 4.64 -0.53 3.74
N LEU A 180 4.17 -1.75 3.46
CA LEU A 180 3.86 -2.78 4.46
C LEU A 180 5.07 -3.07 5.35
N SER A 181 6.25 -3.24 4.75
CA SER A 181 7.52 -3.43 5.47
C SER A 181 7.81 -2.26 6.44
N GLN A 182 7.54 -1.02 6.01
CA GLN A 182 7.68 0.15 6.87
C GLN A 182 6.65 0.20 7.99
N VAL A 183 5.38 -0.16 7.74
CA VAL A 183 4.33 -0.26 8.78
C VAL A 183 4.67 -1.32 9.82
N ARG A 184 5.25 -2.46 9.42
CA ARG A 184 5.70 -3.50 10.35
C ARG A 184 6.89 -3.01 11.18
N ASN A 185 7.88 -2.39 10.56
CA ASN A 185 9.05 -1.84 11.26
C ASN A 185 8.68 -0.71 12.25
N ASN A 186 7.62 0.05 11.98
CA ASN A 186 7.06 1.06 12.89
C ASN A 186 6.08 0.50 13.92
N LYS A 187 5.91 -0.83 14.00
CA LYS A 187 5.01 -1.54 14.93
C LYS A 187 3.59 -0.97 14.94
N ARG A 188 3.00 -0.81 13.74
CA ARG A 188 1.61 -0.37 13.56
C ARG A 188 0.72 -1.53 13.13
N LYS A 189 -0.52 -1.52 13.61
CA LYS A 189 -1.57 -2.46 13.17
C LYS A 189 -1.96 -2.20 11.72
N ALA A 190 -2.36 -3.26 11.03
CA ALA A 190 -2.93 -3.17 9.69
C ALA A 190 -4.06 -4.18 9.49
N ILE A 191 -5.06 -3.79 8.72
CA ILE A 191 -5.99 -4.72 8.07
C ILE A 191 -5.65 -4.76 6.57
N VAL A 192 -5.43 -5.95 6.04
CA VAL A 192 -4.90 -6.17 4.68
C VAL A 192 -5.90 -6.99 3.88
N TYR A 193 -6.55 -6.36 2.91
CA TYR A 193 -7.33 -7.05 1.90
C TYR A 193 -6.41 -7.63 0.83
N ASP A 194 -6.29 -8.95 0.80
CA ASP A 194 -5.36 -9.67 -0.06
C ASP A 194 -6.03 -10.91 -0.72
N PRO A 195 -6.87 -10.72 -1.75
CA PRO A 195 -7.48 -11.83 -2.51
C PRO A 195 -6.46 -12.69 -3.26
N SER A 196 -5.19 -12.30 -3.33
CA SER A 196 -4.13 -13.08 -3.97
C SER A 196 -3.43 -14.03 -3.00
N GLY A 197 -3.51 -13.74 -1.70
CA GLY A 197 -2.71 -14.38 -0.67
C GLY A 197 -1.20 -14.08 -0.76
N GLU A 198 -0.75 -13.19 -1.66
CA GLU A 198 0.67 -12.85 -1.79
C GLU A 198 1.20 -12.16 -0.54
N PHE A 199 0.57 -11.07 -0.09
CA PHE A 199 0.99 -10.36 1.12
C PHE A 199 0.82 -11.23 2.37
N THR A 200 -0.20 -12.09 2.39
CA THR A 200 -0.41 -13.09 3.44
C THR A 200 0.79 -14.05 3.49
N SER A 201 1.21 -14.60 2.35
CA SER A 201 2.37 -15.51 2.28
C SER A 201 3.70 -14.86 2.65
N GLU A 202 3.82 -13.54 2.48
CA GLU A 202 5.05 -12.78 2.73
C GLU A 202 5.13 -12.20 4.16
N PHE A 203 4.03 -11.67 4.70
CA PHE A 203 4.02 -10.85 5.92
C PHE A 203 3.31 -11.47 7.13
N TYR A 204 2.56 -12.56 6.98
CA TYR A 204 1.82 -13.18 8.09
C TYR A 204 2.77 -13.83 9.11
N ARG A 205 2.58 -13.51 10.39
CA ARG A 205 3.30 -14.09 11.52
C ARG A 205 2.38 -15.07 12.28
N PRO A 206 2.62 -16.39 12.22
CA PRO A 206 1.85 -17.38 12.98
C PRO A 206 1.80 -17.06 14.48
N GLY A 207 0.62 -17.21 15.09
CA GLY A 207 0.40 -16.96 16.52
C GLY A 207 0.37 -15.48 16.94
N ILE A 208 0.59 -14.53 16.02
CA ILE A 208 0.54 -13.08 16.31
C ILE A 208 -0.46 -12.37 15.41
N ASP A 209 -0.44 -12.65 14.11
CA ASP A 209 -1.36 -12.07 13.15
C ASP A 209 -2.60 -12.98 12.93
N ILE A 210 -3.70 -12.38 12.49
CA ILE A 210 -5.02 -13.00 12.35
C ILE A 210 -5.34 -13.18 10.87
N ILE A 211 -5.98 -14.30 10.51
CA ILE A 211 -6.58 -14.52 9.19
C ILE A 211 -8.10 -14.58 9.36
N LEU A 212 -8.83 -13.81 8.54
CA LEU A 212 -10.29 -13.86 8.45
C LEU A 212 -10.67 -14.46 7.09
N ASN A 213 -10.72 -15.80 7.04
CA ASN A 213 -11.20 -16.58 5.91
C ASN A 213 -11.86 -17.86 6.43
N PRO A 214 -13.18 -18.07 6.24
CA PRO A 214 -13.90 -19.22 6.80
C PRO A 214 -13.41 -20.58 6.28
N PHE A 215 -12.76 -20.58 5.11
CA PHE A 215 -12.18 -21.78 4.48
C PHE A 215 -10.73 -22.06 4.91
N ASP A 216 -10.09 -21.13 5.62
CA ASP A 216 -8.71 -21.28 6.07
C ASP A 216 -8.66 -21.86 7.50
N GLU A 217 -7.86 -22.90 7.69
CA GLU A 217 -7.72 -23.57 8.99
C GLU A 217 -7.24 -22.62 10.10
N ARG A 218 -6.48 -21.57 9.76
CA ARG A 218 -5.87 -20.62 10.70
C ARG A 218 -6.86 -19.56 11.22
N MET A 219 -8.11 -19.54 10.75
CA MET A 219 -9.09 -18.56 11.18
C MET A 219 -9.49 -18.78 12.65
N PRO A 220 -9.45 -17.75 13.53
CA PRO A 220 -9.90 -17.88 14.91
C PRO A 220 -11.44 -18.01 14.99
N TYR A 221 -11.95 -18.35 16.17
CA TYR A 221 -13.39 -18.32 16.42
C TYR A 221 -13.89 -16.87 16.47
N TRP A 222 -14.30 -16.37 15.31
CA TRP A 222 -15.02 -15.11 15.19
C TRP A 222 -16.53 -15.37 15.09
N SER A 223 -17.30 -14.57 15.83
CA SER A 223 -18.77 -14.58 15.84
C SER A 223 -19.24 -13.14 16.01
N PRO A 224 -20.34 -12.70 15.35
CA PRO A 224 -20.81 -11.32 15.48
C PRO A 224 -21.26 -11.00 16.92
N PHE A 225 -21.62 -12.02 17.71
CA PHE A 225 -21.93 -11.86 19.13
C PHE A 225 -20.73 -11.36 19.95
N PHE A 226 -19.50 -11.72 19.56
CA PHE A 226 -18.28 -11.22 20.22
C PHE A 226 -18.01 -9.74 19.94
N GLU A 227 -18.77 -9.11 19.06
CA GLU A 227 -18.69 -7.68 18.73
C GLU A 227 -19.79 -6.84 19.42
N ILE A 228 -20.68 -7.46 20.20
CA ILE A 228 -21.75 -6.78 20.95
C ILE A 228 -21.18 -6.20 22.25
N ARG A 229 -21.42 -4.92 22.51
CA ARG A 229 -21.06 -4.22 23.76
C ARG A 229 -22.23 -3.37 24.28
N HIS A 230 -23.03 -2.85 23.36
CA HIS A 230 -24.26 -2.10 23.58
C HIS A 230 -25.33 -2.58 22.57
N ASP A 231 -26.61 -2.31 22.83
CA ASP A 231 -27.72 -2.85 22.04
C ASP A 231 -27.71 -2.39 20.57
N GLU A 232 -27.29 -1.15 20.30
CA GLU A 232 -27.21 -0.60 18.95
C GLU A 232 -26.18 -1.34 18.06
N HIS A 233 -25.34 -2.21 18.62
CA HIS A 233 -24.47 -3.07 17.84
C HIS A 233 -25.23 -4.13 17.05
N PHE A 234 -26.41 -4.60 17.52
CA PHE A 234 -27.24 -5.54 16.77
C PHE A 234 -27.72 -4.93 15.45
N ASP A 235 -28.33 -3.75 15.51
CA ASP A 235 -28.77 -3.02 14.32
C ASP A 235 -27.57 -2.63 13.44
N SER A 236 -26.44 -2.22 14.04
CA SER A 236 -25.25 -1.82 13.30
C SER A 236 -24.60 -2.97 12.52
N ILE A 237 -24.65 -4.20 13.05
CA ILE A 237 -24.22 -5.44 12.38
C ILE A 237 -25.22 -5.82 11.29
N ALA A 238 -26.52 -5.84 11.59
CA ALA A 238 -27.54 -6.19 10.61
C ALA A 238 -27.54 -5.22 9.42
N ASN A 239 -27.40 -3.92 9.66
CA ASN A 239 -27.30 -2.88 8.64
C ASN A 239 -26.09 -3.03 7.72
N ALA A 240 -24.96 -3.52 8.24
CA ALA A 240 -23.75 -3.79 7.48
C ALA A 240 -23.84 -5.11 6.68
N PHE A 241 -24.48 -6.13 7.24
CA PHE A 241 -24.54 -7.47 6.66
C PHE A 241 -25.63 -7.62 5.59
N VAL A 242 -26.80 -7.01 5.81
CA VAL A 242 -27.94 -7.03 4.88
C VAL A 242 -27.98 -5.71 4.10
N PRO A 243 -27.62 -5.71 2.80
CA PRO A 243 -27.65 -4.51 1.99
C PRO A 243 -29.09 -4.16 1.58
N VAL A 244 -29.38 -2.86 1.45
CA VAL A 244 -30.65 -2.35 0.93
C VAL A 244 -30.44 -1.93 -0.52
N GLU A 245 -30.77 -2.83 -1.44
CA GLU A 245 -30.55 -2.68 -2.87
C GLU A 245 -31.82 -3.03 -3.67
N GLY A 246 -31.95 -2.44 -4.86
CA GLY A 246 -33.06 -2.69 -5.78
C GLY A 246 -34.16 -1.62 -5.73
N LYS A 247 -35.31 -1.94 -6.33
CA LYS A 247 -36.44 -1.01 -6.49
C LYS A 247 -37.36 -0.92 -5.27
N ASP A 248 -37.34 -1.95 -4.42
CA ASP A 248 -38.16 -2.02 -3.21
C ASP A 248 -37.25 -2.21 -2.00
N PRO A 249 -36.94 -1.14 -1.25
CA PRO A 249 -36.05 -1.21 -0.09
C PRO A 249 -36.67 -1.96 1.10
N TYR A 250 -37.99 -2.21 1.08
CA TYR A 250 -38.72 -2.82 2.19
C TYR A 250 -38.10 -4.15 2.63
N PHE A 251 -37.75 -5.04 1.70
CA PHE A 251 -37.22 -6.37 2.03
C PHE A 251 -35.85 -6.33 2.70
N GLY A 252 -35.00 -5.35 2.34
CA GLY A 252 -33.71 -5.14 2.97
C GLY A 252 -33.86 -4.58 4.40
N GLU A 253 -34.67 -3.54 4.60
CA GLU A 253 -34.88 -2.94 5.93
C GLU A 253 -35.66 -3.87 6.89
N ALA A 254 -36.65 -4.61 6.37
CA ALA A 254 -37.33 -5.68 7.11
C ALA A 254 -36.34 -6.80 7.47
N GLY A 255 -35.46 -7.20 6.55
CA GLY A 255 -34.45 -8.23 6.78
C GLY A 255 -33.41 -7.82 7.83
N ARG A 256 -32.99 -6.54 7.83
CA ARG A 256 -32.15 -5.96 8.89
C ARG A 256 -32.81 -6.06 10.25
N THR A 257 -34.07 -5.62 10.34
CA THR A 257 -34.86 -5.70 11.58
C THR A 257 -34.99 -7.15 12.07
N VAL A 258 -35.37 -8.09 11.19
CA VAL A 258 -35.48 -9.52 11.55
C VAL A 258 -34.15 -10.09 12.04
N LEU A 259 -33.03 -9.82 11.34
CA LEU A 259 -31.72 -10.32 11.75
C LEU A 259 -31.28 -9.74 13.11
N ALA A 260 -31.48 -8.44 13.34
CA ALA A 260 -31.12 -7.79 14.60
C ALA A 260 -31.90 -8.39 15.78
N GLU A 261 -33.22 -8.56 15.65
CA GLU A 261 -34.05 -9.12 16.72
C GLU A 261 -33.77 -10.62 16.97
N VAL A 262 -33.52 -11.42 15.92
CA VAL A 262 -33.06 -12.82 16.09
C VAL A 262 -31.74 -12.88 16.85
N MET A 263 -30.79 -11.99 16.54
CA MET A 263 -29.54 -11.91 17.28
C MET A 263 -29.75 -11.45 18.73
N ARG A 264 -30.66 -10.49 19.01
CA ARG A 264 -30.98 -10.09 20.39
C ARG A 264 -31.52 -11.26 21.22
N GLU A 265 -32.50 -11.99 20.69
CA GLU A 265 -33.09 -13.15 21.37
C GLU A 265 -32.05 -14.26 21.61
N LEU A 266 -31.21 -14.58 20.61
CA LEU A 266 -30.11 -15.54 20.78
C LEU A 266 -29.11 -15.11 21.87
N HIS A 267 -28.68 -13.84 21.86
CA HIS A 267 -27.74 -13.31 22.84
C HIS A 267 -28.34 -13.26 24.25
N ALA A 268 -29.61 -12.90 24.40
CA ALA A 268 -30.31 -12.87 25.68
C ALA A 268 -30.41 -14.28 26.32
N ASN A 269 -30.44 -15.33 25.50
CA ASN A 269 -30.40 -16.72 25.94
C ASN A 269 -28.96 -17.29 26.04
N GLY A 270 -27.92 -16.46 25.89
CA GLY A 270 -26.51 -16.85 26.00
C GLY A 270 -25.95 -17.61 24.79
N ILE A 271 -26.65 -17.62 23.66
CA ILE A 271 -26.33 -18.42 22.47
C ILE A 271 -25.49 -17.58 21.51
N HIS A 272 -24.21 -17.92 21.37
CA HIS A 272 -23.24 -17.15 20.55
C HIS A 272 -22.73 -17.90 19.29
N SER A 273 -23.39 -19.00 18.95
CA SER A 273 -23.03 -19.90 17.85
C SER A 273 -23.42 -19.33 16.47
N ASN A 274 -22.46 -19.34 15.54
CA ASN A 274 -22.63 -18.98 14.13
C ASN A 274 -23.57 -19.97 13.42
N LYS A 275 -23.40 -21.28 13.66
CA LYS A 275 -24.29 -22.33 13.17
C LYS A 275 -25.72 -22.11 13.66
N THR A 276 -25.91 -21.83 14.94
CA THR A 276 -27.25 -21.63 15.50
C THR A 276 -27.92 -20.38 14.90
N LEU A 277 -27.19 -19.25 14.76
CA LEU A 277 -27.71 -18.06 14.08
C LEU A 277 -28.09 -18.34 12.61
N HIS A 278 -27.27 -19.11 11.88
CA HIS A 278 -27.59 -19.54 10.53
C HIS A 278 -28.86 -20.41 10.49
N ASP A 279 -28.88 -21.47 11.30
CA ASP A 279 -29.92 -22.50 11.26
C ASP A 279 -31.27 -21.97 11.79
N THR A 280 -31.28 -21.05 12.76
CA THR A 280 -32.50 -20.36 13.22
C THR A 280 -33.19 -19.59 12.10
N ILE A 281 -32.45 -18.95 11.17
CA ILE A 281 -33.06 -18.25 10.03
C ILE A 281 -33.26 -19.17 8.82
N ALA A 282 -32.44 -20.22 8.69
CA ALA A 282 -32.47 -21.11 7.53
C ALA A 282 -33.46 -22.29 7.63
N HIS A 283 -33.78 -22.75 8.84
CA HIS A 283 -34.56 -23.98 9.06
C HIS A 283 -35.85 -23.79 9.87
N PHE A 284 -35.97 -22.74 10.69
CA PHE A 284 -37.21 -22.52 11.44
C PHE A 284 -38.35 -22.17 10.47
N THR A 285 -39.53 -22.71 10.76
CA THR A 285 -40.79 -22.33 10.12
C THR A 285 -41.14 -20.88 10.41
N ILE A 286 -42.04 -20.30 9.60
CA ILE A 286 -42.59 -18.97 9.87
C ILE A 286 -43.27 -18.98 11.25
N GLU A 287 -43.96 -20.06 11.60
CA GLU A 287 -44.63 -20.23 12.88
C GLU A 287 -43.70 -20.07 14.08
N GLU A 288 -42.52 -20.68 14.02
CA GLU A 288 -41.48 -20.63 15.05
C GLU A 288 -40.81 -19.26 15.09
N ILE A 289 -40.41 -18.70 13.94
CA ILE A 289 -39.81 -17.36 13.89
C ILE A 289 -40.78 -16.28 14.38
N SER A 290 -42.07 -16.33 14.02
CA SER A 290 -43.06 -15.38 14.59
C SER A 290 -43.18 -15.51 16.11
N SER A 291 -42.99 -16.72 16.65
CA SER A 291 -43.11 -17.01 18.08
C SER A 291 -41.89 -16.50 18.86
N VAL A 292 -40.69 -16.67 18.30
CA VAL A 292 -39.44 -16.10 18.83
C VAL A 292 -39.52 -14.57 18.81
N LEU A 293 -39.92 -14.00 17.68
CA LEU A 293 -39.94 -12.55 17.45
C LEU A 293 -41.23 -11.87 17.91
N GLU A 294 -42.08 -12.55 18.69
CA GLU A 294 -43.34 -11.97 19.17
C GLU A 294 -43.07 -10.73 20.05
N GLY A 295 -43.81 -9.65 19.83
CA GLY A 295 -43.65 -8.40 20.61
C GLY A 295 -42.38 -7.59 20.31
N THR A 296 -41.46 -8.09 19.47
CA THR A 296 -40.31 -7.34 18.95
C THR A 296 -40.71 -6.40 17.80
N ALA A 297 -39.79 -5.52 17.34
CA ALA A 297 -40.03 -4.72 16.15
C ALA A 297 -40.19 -5.58 14.88
N ALA A 298 -39.51 -6.73 14.82
CA ALA A 298 -39.57 -7.66 13.70
C ALA A 298 -40.92 -8.39 13.55
N SER A 299 -41.74 -8.48 14.60
CA SER A 299 -42.99 -9.27 14.63
C SER A 299 -43.92 -9.03 13.43
N LYS A 300 -44.02 -7.77 12.95
CA LYS A 300 -44.86 -7.39 11.79
C LYS A 300 -44.32 -7.85 10.44
N HIS A 301 -43.01 -8.09 10.34
CA HIS A 301 -42.35 -8.54 9.12
C HIS A 301 -42.44 -10.06 8.94
N VAL A 302 -42.70 -10.80 10.02
CA VAL A 302 -42.86 -12.25 10.06
C VAL A 302 -44.28 -12.68 10.49
N ASP A 303 -45.31 -11.88 10.18
CA ASP A 303 -46.71 -12.22 10.50
C ASP A 303 -47.17 -13.43 9.67
N LYS A 304 -47.67 -14.47 10.34
CA LYS A 304 -48.25 -15.70 9.76
C LYS A 304 -49.36 -15.40 8.75
N LYS A 305 -50.10 -14.29 8.92
CA LYS A 305 -51.15 -13.83 7.98
C LYS A 305 -50.59 -13.27 6.67
N ALA A 306 -49.31 -12.90 6.65
CA ALA A 306 -48.59 -12.32 5.52
C ALA A 306 -47.47 -13.24 5.03
N GLU A 307 -47.68 -14.56 5.11
CA GLU A 307 -46.72 -15.65 4.85
C GLU A 307 -45.77 -15.40 3.66
N LYS A 308 -46.30 -15.01 2.49
CA LYS A 308 -45.49 -14.73 1.29
C LYS A 308 -44.50 -13.57 1.46
N THR A 309 -44.90 -12.54 2.20
CA THR A 309 -44.05 -11.38 2.51
C THR A 309 -43.01 -11.77 3.55
N ALA A 310 -43.41 -12.50 4.60
CA ALA A 310 -42.51 -13.04 5.61
C ALA A 310 -41.42 -13.93 4.99
N LEU A 311 -41.81 -14.87 4.12
CA LEU A 311 -40.89 -15.74 3.40
C LEU A 311 -39.92 -14.96 2.51
N ALA A 312 -40.37 -13.89 1.84
CA ALA A 312 -39.50 -13.05 1.02
C ALA A 312 -38.47 -12.27 1.86
N VAL A 313 -38.86 -11.76 3.03
CA VAL A 313 -37.95 -11.11 3.99
C VAL A 313 -36.93 -12.12 4.52
N LEU A 314 -37.38 -13.30 4.98
CA LEU A 314 -36.51 -14.36 5.49
C LEU A 314 -35.53 -14.86 4.42
N THR A 315 -36.00 -15.09 3.19
CA THR A 315 -35.16 -15.46 2.04
C THR A 315 -34.07 -14.41 1.77
N THR A 316 -34.37 -13.11 1.96
CA THR A 316 -33.41 -12.02 1.78
C THR A 316 -32.26 -12.12 2.79
N VAL A 317 -32.57 -12.40 4.06
CA VAL A 317 -31.56 -12.59 5.13
C VAL A 317 -30.80 -13.91 4.94
N GLN A 318 -31.51 -15.02 4.75
CA GLN A 318 -30.96 -16.37 4.58
C GLN A 318 -29.94 -16.44 3.43
N ASN A 319 -30.22 -15.78 2.29
CA ASN A 319 -29.30 -15.72 1.15
C ASN A 319 -27.93 -15.09 1.49
N LYS A 320 -27.88 -14.16 2.46
CA LYS A 320 -26.62 -13.57 2.95
C LYS A 320 -26.00 -14.43 4.05
N LEU A 321 -26.82 -14.97 4.97
CA LEU A 321 -26.37 -15.86 6.04
C LEU A 321 -25.71 -17.16 5.55
N ARG A 322 -25.87 -17.59 4.29
CA ARG A 322 -25.13 -18.73 3.71
C ARG A 322 -23.61 -18.69 3.97
N ALA A 323 -23.02 -17.50 4.13
CA ALA A 323 -21.62 -17.34 4.50
C ALA A 323 -21.28 -17.87 5.91
N PHE A 324 -22.23 -17.82 6.86
CA PHE A 324 -22.06 -18.24 8.26
C PHE A 324 -21.91 -19.76 8.42
N ARG A 325 -22.47 -20.57 7.51
CA ARG A 325 -22.26 -22.03 7.48
C ARG A 325 -20.77 -22.43 7.48
N TYR A 326 -19.91 -21.56 6.99
CA TYR A 326 -18.48 -21.81 6.85
C TYR A 326 -17.65 -21.30 8.04
N LEU A 327 -18.23 -20.46 8.92
CA LEU A 327 -17.53 -19.93 10.08
C LEU A 327 -17.23 -21.05 11.10
N PRO A 328 -16.09 -20.99 11.81
CA PRO A 328 -15.86 -21.84 12.97
C PRO A 328 -16.83 -21.50 14.12
N ASP A 329 -17.17 -22.51 14.92
CA ASP A 329 -17.87 -22.38 16.21
C ASP A 329 -17.02 -22.83 17.41
N SER A 330 -15.71 -22.98 17.20
CA SER A 330 -14.75 -23.39 18.21
C SER A 330 -13.35 -22.89 17.86
N GLY A 331 -12.46 -22.84 18.86
CA GLY A 331 -11.12 -22.25 18.78
C GLY A 331 -11.00 -20.97 19.61
N THR A 332 -9.89 -20.26 19.45
CA THR A 332 -9.63 -19.00 20.18
C THR A 332 -10.64 -17.93 19.77
N GLN A 333 -11.40 -17.39 20.73
CA GLN A 333 -12.35 -16.31 20.48
C GLN A 333 -11.64 -15.04 19.99
N PHE A 334 -12.22 -14.36 19.00
CA PHE A 334 -11.69 -13.14 18.43
C PHE A 334 -12.77 -12.08 18.20
N SER A 335 -12.47 -10.83 18.58
CA SER A 335 -13.26 -9.64 18.31
C SER A 335 -12.39 -8.60 17.59
N ILE A 336 -12.90 -8.08 16.47
CA ILE A 336 -12.31 -6.97 15.73
C ILE A 336 -12.36 -5.69 16.58
N ARG A 337 -13.44 -5.45 17.33
CA ARG A 337 -13.53 -4.28 18.22
C ARG A 337 -12.45 -4.29 19.30
N ASP A 338 -12.25 -5.43 19.97
CA ASP A 338 -11.22 -5.57 21.00
C ASP A 338 -9.80 -5.57 20.42
N TRP A 339 -9.63 -5.96 19.15
CA TRP A 339 -8.36 -5.81 18.45
C TRP A 339 -8.08 -4.35 18.08
N VAL A 340 -9.09 -3.56 17.69
CA VAL A 340 -8.93 -2.12 17.41
C VAL A 340 -8.67 -1.31 18.69
N SER A 341 -9.28 -1.67 19.82
CA SER A 341 -9.13 -0.95 21.11
C SER A 341 -7.75 -1.05 21.77
N ARG A 342 -6.86 -1.92 21.25
CA ARG A 342 -5.47 -2.13 21.70
C ARG A 342 -4.45 -1.60 20.68
N PRO A 343 -4.32 -0.27 20.48
CA PRO A 343 -3.47 0.32 19.44
C PRO A 343 -1.95 0.16 19.65
N GLU A 344 -1.51 -0.31 20.80
CA GLU A 344 -0.11 -0.56 21.19
C GLU A 344 0.47 -1.90 20.70
N GLU A 345 -0.38 -2.86 20.37
CA GLU A 345 0.02 -4.13 19.73
C GLU A 345 0.34 -3.93 18.23
N ASP A 346 1.14 -4.82 17.62
CA ASP A 346 1.56 -4.73 16.21
C ASP A 346 0.97 -5.83 15.28
N SER A 347 0.01 -6.61 15.79
CA SER A 347 -0.69 -7.68 15.07
C SER A 347 -1.47 -7.13 13.87
N TRP A 348 -1.53 -7.90 12.77
CA TRP A 348 -2.28 -7.55 11.56
C TRP A 348 -3.44 -8.52 11.33
N ILE A 349 -4.49 -8.05 10.66
CA ILE A 349 -5.59 -8.87 10.15
C ILE A 349 -5.41 -9.04 8.64
N PHE A 350 -5.36 -10.27 8.15
CA PHE A 350 -5.34 -10.61 6.72
C PHE A 350 -6.70 -11.14 6.28
N LEU A 351 -7.22 -10.57 5.20
CA LEU A 351 -8.42 -11.03 4.51
C LEU A 351 -7.98 -11.71 3.20
N SER A 352 -7.44 -12.93 3.36
CA SER A 352 -7.03 -13.80 2.26
C SER A 352 -8.22 -14.57 1.72
N LEU A 353 -8.41 -14.65 0.39
CA LEU A 353 -9.56 -15.29 -0.24
C LEU A 353 -9.07 -16.11 -1.45
N ARG A 354 -9.78 -17.16 -1.88
CA ARG A 354 -9.70 -17.63 -3.28
C ARG A 354 -10.81 -16.96 -4.10
N GLU A 355 -10.58 -16.69 -5.39
CA GLU A 355 -11.58 -16.02 -6.25
C GLU A 355 -12.92 -16.77 -6.28
N GLU A 356 -12.88 -18.10 -6.33
CA GLU A 356 -14.06 -18.98 -6.29
C GLU A 356 -14.90 -18.83 -5.02
N GLN A 357 -14.27 -18.52 -3.88
CA GLN A 357 -14.91 -18.36 -2.58
C GLN A 357 -15.52 -16.96 -2.41
N LYS A 358 -15.02 -15.97 -3.16
CA LYS A 358 -15.27 -14.54 -2.93
C LYS A 358 -16.75 -14.16 -2.90
N THR A 359 -17.54 -14.67 -3.84
CA THR A 359 -19.00 -14.41 -3.93
C THR A 359 -19.77 -14.93 -2.72
N THR A 360 -19.26 -15.98 -2.07
CA THR A 360 -19.88 -16.60 -0.89
C THR A 360 -19.58 -15.80 0.38
N ILE A 361 -18.37 -15.23 0.50
CA ILE A 361 -17.88 -14.54 1.70
C ILE A 361 -17.92 -13.01 1.61
N GLU A 362 -18.32 -12.45 0.47
CA GLU A 362 -18.57 -11.01 0.27
C GLU A 362 -19.39 -10.35 1.40
N PRO A 363 -20.51 -10.95 1.89
CA PRO A 363 -21.24 -10.40 3.04
C PRO A 363 -20.42 -10.30 4.34
N LEU A 364 -19.53 -11.27 4.60
CA LEU A 364 -18.64 -11.26 5.77
C LEU A 364 -17.54 -10.20 5.62
N ILE A 365 -16.97 -10.05 4.42
CA ILE A 365 -15.96 -9.00 4.15
C ILE A 365 -16.55 -7.61 4.43
N THR A 366 -17.77 -7.34 3.94
CA THR A 366 -18.49 -6.08 4.24
C THR A 366 -18.72 -5.89 5.72
N LEU A 367 -19.16 -6.94 6.42
CA LEU A 367 -19.41 -6.87 7.87
C LEU A 367 -18.13 -6.61 8.67
N TRP A 368 -17.05 -7.34 8.41
CA TRP A 368 -15.76 -7.16 9.10
C TRP A 368 -15.18 -5.76 8.88
N PHE A 369 -15.23 -5.23 7.65
CA PHE A 369 -14.78 -3.86 7.39
C PHE A 369 -15.68 -2.80 8.03
N SER A 370 -17.00 -2.98 8.03
CA SER A 370 -17.91 -2.06 8.72
C SER A 370 -17.65 -2.05 10.23
N ILE A 371 -17.49 -3.22 10.86
CA ILE A 371 -17.12 -3.33 12.29
C ILE A 371 -15.78 -2.65 12.55
N PHE A 372 -14.75 -2.92 11.74
CA PHE A 372 -13.44 -2.29 11.86
C PHE A 372 -13.51 -0.75 11.75
N ILE A 373 -14.17 -0.22 10.72
CA ILE A 373 -14.31 1.24 10.51
C ILE A 373 -15.06 1.89 11.68
N LYS A 374 -16.17 1.28 12.14
CA LYS A 374 -16.96 1.79 13.26
C LYS A 374 -16.21 1.69 14.60
N ALA A 375 -15.43 0.63 14.82
CA ALA A 375 -14.57 0.49 15.99
C ALA A 375 -13.48 1.58 16.02
N VAL A 376 -12.85 1.87 14.87
CA VAL A 376 -11.89 2.98 14.72
C VAL A 376 -12.55 4.32 15.04
N MET A 377 -13.78 4.55 14.59
CA MET A 377 -14.52 5.78 14.90
C MET A 377 -14.92 5.93 16.38
N ASN A 378 -14.74 4.88 17.19
CA ASN A 378 -14.98 4.89 18.63
C ASN A 378 -13.69 5.03 19.47
N LEU A 379 -12.51 5.18 18.82
CA LEU A 379 -11.26 5.47 19.51
C LEU A 379 -11.18 6.96 19.92
N GLU A 380 -10.28 7.29 20.86
CA GLU A 380 -10.01 8.68 21.23
C GLU A 380 -9.35 9.45 20.05
N PRO A 381 -9.75 10.70 19.73
CA PRO A 381 -9.16 11.48 18.62
C PRO A 381 -7.71 11.95 18.85
N ILE A 382 -6.71 11.15 18.43
CA ILE A 382 -5.29 11.47 18.64
C ILE A 382 -4.53 12.14 17.48
N HIS A 383 -5.15 12.30 16.30
CA HIS A 383 -4.59 13.06 15.16
C HIS A 383 -3.20 12.62 14.64
N ARG A 384 -2.79 11.39 14.91
CA ARG A 384 -1.58 10.71 14.40
C ARG A 384 -1.96 9.32 13.87
N GLU A 385 -1.08 8.66 13.12
CA GLU A 385 -1.35 7.31 12.61
C GLU A 385 -1.36 6.26 13.75
N LEU A 386 -2.27 5.30 13.63
CA LEU A 386 -2.39 4.12 14.50
C LEU A 386 -2.50 2.85 13.67
N LEU A 387 -3.47 2.85 12.74
CA LEU A 387 -3.87 1.68 11.97
C LEU A 387 -3.83 1.99 10.48
N TRP A 388 -3.50 0.97 9.68
CA TRP A 388 -3.53 1.04 8.22
C TRP A 388 -4.57 0.11 7.63
N MET A 389 -5.33 0.58 6.65
CA MET A 389 -6.17 -0.26 5.80
C MET A 389 -5.53 -0.38 4.42
N TYR A 390 -5.15 -1.60 4.02
CA TYR A 390 -4.57 -1.90 2.72
C TYR A 390 -5.53 -2.63 1.81
N CYS A 391 -5.52 -2.27 0.52
CA CYS A 391 -6.26 -2.96 -0.53
C CYS A 391 -5.53 -2.75 -1.87
N ASP A 392 -4.88 -3.78 -2.45
CA ASP A 392 -4.12 -3.63 -3.71
C ASP A 392 -5.03 -3.39 -4.94
N GLU A 393 -6.29 -3.83 -4.86
CA GLU A 393 -7.31 -3.46 -5.85
C GLU A 393 -8.64 -3.10 -5.21
N PHE A 394 -8.80 -1.82 -4.91
CA PHE A 394 -9.95 -1.26 -4.20
C PHE A 394 -11.32 -1.50 -4.87
N PRO A 395 -11.50 -1.33 -6.20
CA PRO A 395 -12.72 -1.74 -6.90
C PRO A 395 -13.17 -3.19 -6.65
N THR A 396 -12.24 -4.12 -6.39
CA THR A 396 -12.58 -5.53 -6.15
C THR A 396 -13.19 -5.78 -4.77
N LEU A 397 -12.93 -4.92 -3.79
CA LEU A 397 -13.54 -4.98 -2.45
C LEU A 397 -15.06 -4.74 -2.55
N PRO A 398 -15.93 -5.49 -1.84
CA PRO A 398 -17.38 -5.28 -1.86
C PRO A 398 -17.84 -3.84 -1.66
N LYS A 399 -19.02 -3.48 -2.16
CA LYS A 399 -19.56 -2.13 -1.99
C LYS A 399 -20.00 -1.94 -0.53
N MET A 400 -19.52 -0.86 0.09
CA MET A 400 -19.84 -0.48 1.47
C MET A 400 -20.06 1.03 1.57
N ASP A 401 -21.10 1.45 2.27
CA ASP A 401 -21.46 2.87 2.44
C ASP A 401 -20.59 3.58 3.50
N ASP A 402 -20.08 2.82 4.50
CA ASP A 402 -19.15 3.33 5.53
C ASP A 402 -17.78 3.70 4.95
N LEU A 403 -17.41 3.15 3.79
CA LEU A 403 -16.05 3.21 3.26
C LEU A 403 -15.69 4.58 2.64
N PRO A 404 -16.54 5.23 1.81
CA PRO A 404 -16.36 6.65 1.46
C PRO A 404 -16.27 7.59 2.66
N LEU A 405 -17.04 7.31 3.72
CA LEU A 405 -17.05 8.10 4.96
C LEU A 405 -15.77 7.90 5.77
N SER A 406 -15.22 6.67 5.78
CA SER A 406 -13.99 6.35 6.49
C SER A 406 -12.80 7.18 5.99
N LEU A 407 -12.67 7.34 4.67
CA LEU A 407 -11.60 8.09 4.01
C LEU A 407 -11.53 9.55 4.43
N THR A 408 -12.66 10.18 4.77
CA THR A 408 -12.71 11.58 5.20
C THR A 408 -12.70 11.74 6.73
N ASN A 409 -13.39 10.86 7.46
CA ASN A 409 -13.72 11.10 8.86
C ASN A 409 -12.79 10.39 9.85
N THR A 410 -12.05 9.37 9.43
CA THR A 410 -11.23 8.56 10.36
C THR A 410 -9.82 9.11 10.63
N ARG A 411 -9.36 10.12 9.89
CA ARG A 411 -8.05 10.75 10.07
C ARG A 411 -7.75 11.16 11.51
N LYS A 412 -8.74 11.73 12.22
CA LYS A 412 -8.57 12.17 13.62
C LYS A 412 -8.40 11.00 14.60
N PHE A 413 -8.93 9.83 14.24
CA PHE A 413 -8.83 8.56 14.97
C PHE A 413 -7.61 7.72 14.54
N GLY A 414 -6.82 8.19 13.58
CA GLY A 414 -5.54 7.59 13.20
C GLY A 414 -5.57 6.44 12.20
N LEU A 415 -6.71 6.17 11.56
CA LEU A 415 -6.75 5.25 10.42
C LEU A 415 -6.24 5.93 9.15
N CYS A 416 -5.34 5.24 8.45
CA CYS A 416 -4.74 5.65 7.20
C CYS A 416 -5.06 4.61 6.11
N HIS A 417 -5.52 5.04 4.95
CA HIS A 417 -5.85 4.11 3.85
C HIS A 417 -4.73 4.07 2.81
N PHE A 418 -4.43 2.88 2.32
CA PHE A 418 -3.44 2.63 1.27
C PHE A 418 -4.10 1.78 0.18
N LEU A 419 -4.61 2.47 -0.85
CA LEU A 419 -5.52 1.90 -1.84
C LEU A 419 -4.88 1.84 -3.22
N GLY A 420 -4.94 0.67 -3.86
CA GLY A 420 -4.56 0.45 -5.25
C GLY A 420 -5.79 0.56 -6.15
N LEU A 421 -5.63 1.19 -7.30
CA LEU A 421 -6.68 1.37 -8.31
C LEU A 421 -6.11 1.07 -9.70
N GLN A 422 -6.49 -0.05 -10.30
CA GLN A 422 -6.17 -0.37 -11.69
C GLN A 422 -7.07 0.36 -12.67
N ASP A 423 -8.34 0.45 -12.32
CA ASP A 423 -9.41 0.84 -13.22
C ASP A 423 -10.32 1.87 -12.51
N ILE A 424 -10.33 3.10 -13.03
CA ILE A 424 -11.22 4.17 -12.52
C ILE A 424 -12.67 3.93 -12.98
N PRO A 425 -12.95 3.62 -14.26
CA PRO A 425 -14.28 3.17 -14.68
C PRO A 425 -14.91 2.08 -13.78
N GLN A 426 -14.16 1.06 -13.36
CA GLN A 426 -14.68 0.01 -12.46
C GLN A 426 -15.10 0.57 -11.07
N LEU A 427 -14.39 1.58 -10.56
CA LEU A 427 -14.81 2.29 -9.35
C LEU A 427 -16.10 3.10 -9.59
N GLU A 428 -16.22 3.70 -10.78
CA GLU A 428 -17.36 4.54 -11.16
C GLU A 428 -18.63 3.74 -11.45
N GLU A 429 -18.52 2.52 -11.98
CA GLU A 429 -19.63 1.56 -12.07
C GLU A 429 -20.15 1.18 -10.67
N LYS A 430 -19.24 0.91 -9.73
CA LYS A 430 -19.56 0.40 -8.39
C LYS A 430 -20.18 1.44 -7.45
N TYR A 431 -19.63 2.66 -7.45
CA TYR A 431 -20.00 3.73 -6.53
C TYR A 431 -20.73 4.90 -7.18
N GLY A 432 -20.77 4.96 -8.52
CA GLY A 432 -21.19 6.14 -9.27
C GLY A 432 -20.08 7.21 -9.32
N GLU A 433 -19.99 7.90 -10.46
CA GLU A 433 -18.99 8.93 -10.78
C GLU A 433 -18.73 9.93 -9.62
N LYS A 434 -19.79 10.43 -8.97
CA LYS A 434 -19.69 11.43 -7.90
C LYS A 434 -18.98 10.90 -6.63
N ILE A 435 -19.27 9.66 -6.23
CA ILE A 435 -18.67 9.07 -5.03
C ILE A 435 -17.26 8.58 -5.36
N ALA A 436 -17.06 7.95 -6.52
CA ALA A 436 -15.74 7.58 -7.02
C ALA A 436 -14.77 8.78 -7.11
N ARG A 437 -15.23 9.92 -7.64
CA ARG A 437 -14.47 11.18 -7.66
C ARG A 437 -14.15 11.68 -6.25
N SER A 438 -15.08 11.54 -5.31
CA SER A 438 -14.87 11.91 -3.89
C SER A 438 -13.81 11.00 -3.22
N ILE A 439 -13.87 9.69 -3.45
CA ILE A 439 -12.87 8.70 -3.00
C ILE A 439 -11.48 9.08 -3.54
N ILE A 440 -11.34 9.27 -4.85
CA ILE A 440 -10.07 9.66 -5.48
C ILE A 440 -9.57 11.01 -4.95
N SER A 441 -10.46 11.96 -4.65
CA SER A 441 -10.10 13.25 -4.04
C SER A 441 -9.52 13.07 -2.63
N ALA A 442 -10.11 12.19 -1.81
CA ALA A 442 -9.69 11.93 -0.43
C ALA A 442 -8.33 11.23 -0.28
N LEU A 443 -7.78 10.65 -1.35
CA LEU A 443 -6.44 10.05 -1.41
C LEU A 443 -5.38 11.12 -1.73
N GLN A 444 -4.93 11.92 -0.75
CA GLN A 444 -4.14 13.12 -1.07
C GLN A 444 -2.72 12.82 -1.56
N THR A 445 -2.08 11.76 -1.05
CA THR A 445 -0.82 11.26 -1.63
C THR A 445 -1.18 10.34 -2.81
N LYS A 446 -0.67 10.62 -4.01
CA LYS A 446 -0.99 9.85 -5.22
C LYS A 446 0.27 9.42 -5.97
N VAL A 447 0.32 8.15 -6.35
CA VAL A 447 1.29 7.62 -7.32
C VAL A 447 0.57 7.24 -8.59
N PHE A 448 1.05 7.74 -9.73
CA PHE A 448 0.54 7.42 -11.05
C PHE A 448 1.57 6.64 -11.86
N TYR A 449 1.33 5.35 -12.05
CA TYR A 449 2.07 4.48 -12.96
C TYR A 449 1.45 4.50 -14.36
N ARG A 450 2.02 3.73 -15.30
CA ARG A 450 1.46 3.49 -16.63
C ARG A 450 0.01 2.98 -16.55
N VAL A 451 -0.84 3.53 -17.40
CA VAL A 451 -2.18 3.01 -17.72
C VAL A 451 -2.32 2.77 -19.21
N ASN A 452 -3.22 1.85 -19.59
CA ASN A 452 -3.45 1.49 -20.99
C ASN A 452 -4.57 2.31 -21.64
N GLU A 453 -5.41 2.98 -20.86
CA GLU A 453 -6.57 3.74 -21.32
C GLU A 453 -6.28 5.24 -21.37
N ASN A 454 -6.67 5.88 -22.47
CA ASN A 454 -6.48 7.32 -22.70
C ASN A 454 -7.34 8.20 -21.79
N GLU A 455 -8.54 7.76 -21.38
CA GLU A 455 -9.42 8.55 -20.51
C GLU A 455 -8.88 8.62 -19.08
N THR A 456 -8.57 7.47 -18.49
CA THR A 456 -7.81 7.39 -17.25
C THR A 456 -6.49 8.18 -17.34
N ALA A 457 -5.72 8.10 -18.43
CA ALA A 457 -4.48 8.87 -18.60
C ALA A 457 -4.70 10.40 -18.62
N LYS A 458 -5.78 10.89 -19.25
CA LYS A 458 -6.16 12.32 -19.20
C LYS A 458 -6.48 12.76 -17.78
N ARG A 459 -7.28 11.99 -17.06
CA ARG A 459 -7.64 12.27 -15.66
C ARG A 459 -6.40 12.29 -14.75
N MET A 460 -5.44 11.40 -14.97
CA MET A 460 -4.14 11.43 -14.28
C MET A 460 -3.34 12.70 -14.62
N SER A 461 -3.25 13.07 -15.90
CA SER A 461 -2.61 14.31 -16.36
C SER A 461 -3.23 15.56 -15.74
N GLU A 462 -4.56 15.62 -15.63
CA GLU A 462 -5.31 16.69 -14.96
C GLU A 462 -5.05 16.74 -13.44
N ILE A 463 -4.95 15.59 -12.78
CA ILE A 463 -4.61 15.51 -11.35
C ILE A 463 -3.12 15.83 -11.10
N LEU A 464 -2.22 15.54 -12.04
CA LEU A 464 -0.82 15.98 -11.96
C LEU A 464 -0.70 17.51 -12.17
N GLY A 465 -1.54 18.07 -13.03
CA GLY A 465 -1.76 19.51 -13.16
C GLY A 465 -1.11 20.15 -14.38
N GLN A 466 -1.22 21.47 -14.43
CA GLN A 466 -0.78 22.32 -15.54
C GLN A 466 0.14 23.43 -15.03
N MET A 467 0.99 23.93 -15.92
CA MET A 467 1.84 25.11 -15.72
C MET A 467 1.61 26.15 -16.81
N GLU A 468 1.62 27.42 -16.42
CA GLU A 468 1.63 28.56 -17.34
C GLU A 468 3.10 28.93 -17.63
N VAL A 469 3.48 28.86 -18.90
CA VAL A 469 4.84 29.08 -19.38
C VAL A 469 4.87 30.24 -20.36
N ALA A 470 5.86 31.12 -20.21
CA ALA A 470 6.22 32.13 -21.19
C ALA A 470 7.15 31.51 -22.26
N GLU A 471 6.56 30.92 -23.30
CA GLU A 471 7.29 30.36 -24.44
C GLU A 471 7.86 31.49 -25.31
N LYS A 472 9.19 31.54 -25.45
CA LYS A 472 9.90 32.58 -26.21
C LYS A 472 10.17 32.10 -27.63
N ASN A 473 9.24 32.40 -28.54
CA ASN A 473 9.35 31.99 -29.94
C ASN A 473 10.19 33.00 -30.74
N MET A 474 11.24 32.53 -31.40
CA MET A 474 12.02 33.33 -32.36
C MET A 474 11.47 33.09 -33.78
N SER A 475 10.79 34.07 -34.34
CA SER A 475 10.34 34.06 -35.73
C SER A 475 11.30 34.88 -36.59
N ARG A 476 11.93 34.22 -37.58
CA ARG A 476 12.84 34.84 -38.53
C ARG A 476 12.13 35.03 -39.87
N SER A 477 11.83 36.28 -40.22
CA SER A 477 11.31 36.61 -41.54
C SER A 477 12.47 36.75 -42.53
N MET A 478 12.64 35.77 -43.43
CA MET A 478 13.63 35.86 -44.51
C MET A 478 13.14 36.82 -45.60
N GLY A 479 13.88 37.91 -45.81
CA GLY A 479 13.61 38.88 -46.86
C GLY A 479 14.25 38.49 -48.20
N VAL A 480 13.72 38.99 -49.32
CA VAL A 480 14.33 38.80 -50.66
C VAL A 480 15.66 39.56 -50.80
N ASN A 481 15.94 40.53 -49.91
CA ASN A 481 17.21 41.22 -49.79
C ASN A 481 17.84 40.98 -48.40
N ASP A 482 19.10 40.57 -48.39
CA ASP A 482 19.92 40.17 -47.22
C ASP A 482 20.06 41.29 -46.15
N SER A 483 19.79 42.55 -46.54
CA SER A 483 19.81 43.73 -45.68
C SER A 483 18.51 44.02 -44.93
N ARG A 484 17.53 43.09 -44.95
CA ARG A 484 16.23 43.23 -44.27
C ARG A 484 15.72 41.99 -43.53
N ASP A 485 16.61 41.05 -43.19
CA ASP A 485 16.29 39.94 -42.29
C ASP A 485 16.01 40.45 -40.87
N GLY A 486 14.77 40.28 -40.41
CA GLY A 486 14.34 40.60 -39.05
C GLY A 486 14.21 39.34 -38.20
N ASP A 487 15.00 39.27 -37.12
CA ASP A 487 14.81 38.28 -36.05
C ASP A 487 13.81 38.89 -35.03
N SER A 488 12.62 38.30 -34.90
CA SER A 488 11.54 38.77 -34.02
C SER A 488 11.29 37.80 -32.87
N PHE A 489 11.33 38.30 -31.64
CA PHE A 489 11.08 37.52 -30.43
C PHE A 489 9.64 37.76 -29.96
N ILE A 490 8.82 36.70 -29.95
CA ILE A 490 7.42 36.74 -29.52
C ILE A 490 7.28 35.83 -28.30
N THR A 491 7.17 36.44 -27.12
CA THR A 491 6.80 35.72 -25.90
C THR A 491 5.30 35.44 -25.92
N GLN A 492 4.92 34.16 -25.95
CA GLN A 492 3.53 33.72 -25.82
C GLN A 492 3.35 33.01 -24.48
N ARG A 493 2.31 33.39 -23.73
CA ARG A 493 1.91 32.63 -22.55
C ARG A 493 1.05 31.46 -22.98
N ARG A 494 1.36 30.25 -22.52
CA ARG A 494 0.58 29.04 -22.77
C ARG A 494 0.46 28.21 -21.51
N GLU A 495 -0.70 27.62 -21.32
CA GLU A 495 -0.94 26.59 -20.32
C GLU A 495 -0.64 25.23 -20.95
N ARG A 496 0.19 24.42 -20.29
CA ARG A 496 0.49 23.04 -20.71
C ARG A 496 0.51 22.11 -19.50
N PHE A 497 0.08 20.86 -19.68
CA PHE A 497 0.21 19.84 -18.63
C PHE A 497 1.68 19.63 -18.28
N ILE A 498 1.98 19.37 -17.00
CA ILE A 498 3.36 19.07 -16.58
C ILE A 498 3.85 17.69 -17.03
N VAL A 499 2.90 16.81 -17.36
CA VAL A 499 3.09 15.47 -17.94
C VAL A 499 1.91 15.23 -18.88
N LEU A 500 2.16 14.84 -20.13
CA LEU A 500 1.10 14.56 -21.10
C LEU A 500 0.46 13.18 -20.85
N PRO A 501 -0.82 12.97 -21.19
CA PRO A 501 -1.47 11.65 -21.10
C PRO A 501 -0.70 10.57 -21.87
N SER A 502 -0.14 10.93 -23.03
CA SER A 502 0.68 10.04 -23.87
C SER A 502 2.06 9.70 -23.27
N GLU A 503 2.57 10.49 -22.33
CA GLU A 503 3.77 10.15 -21.56
C GLU A 503 3.44 9.17 -20.44
N ILE A 504 2.30 9.35 -19.75
CA ILE A 504 1.80 8.41 -18.73
C ILE A 504 1.58 7.03 -19.35
N MET A 505 0.92 6.94 -20.51
CA MET A 505 0.71 5.68 -21.24
C MET A 505 2.00 5.00 -21.72
N LYS A 506 3.12 5.74 -21.80
CA LYS A 506 4.43 5.26 -22.24
C LYS A 506 5.45 5.10 -21.10
N LEU A 507 5.02 5.24 -19.84
CA LEU A 507 5.89 5.03 -18.68
C LEU A 507 6.43 3.59 -18.67
N PRO A 508 7.75 3.38 -18.47
CA PRO A 508 8.28 2.06 -18.16
C PRO A 508 7.65 1.50 -16.88
N ASP A 509 7.58 0.18 -16.76
CA ASP A 509 7.14 -0.45 -15.51
C ASP A 509 8.09 -0.08 -14.35
N LEU A 510 7.57 -0.13 -13.12
CA LEU A 510 8.23 0.37 -11.91
C LEU A 510 8.53 1.89 -11.93
N THR A 511 8.08 2.63 -12.95
CA THR A 511 8.25 4.09 -13.06
C THR A 511 6.90 4.81 -13.03
N GLY A 512 6.80 5.87 -12.23
CA GLY A 512 5.58 6.63 -12.06
C GLY A 512 5.82 8.09 -11.67
N TYR A 513 4.74 8.83 -11.45
CA TYR A 513 4.77 10.19 -10.91
C TYR A 513 4.18 10.22 -9.51
N LEU A 514 4.89 10.82 -8.55
CA LEU A 514 4.44 11.03 -7.18
C LEU A 514 3.95 12.46 -7.02
N ARG A 515 2.71 12.60 -6.54
CA ARG A 515 2.13 13.84 -6.00
C ARG A 515 1.96 13.69 -4.49
N VAL A 516 2.61 14.56 -3.71
CA VAL A 516 2.47 14.60 -2.24
C VAL A 516 1.49 15.74 -1.84
N PRO A 517 0.84 15.65 -0.66
CA PRO A 517 -0.13 16.64 -0.21
C PRO A 517 0.48 17.99 0.17
N GLY A 518 -0.17 19.08 -0.25
CA GLY A 518 0.21 20.47 0.04
C GLY A 518 0.87 21.18 -1.14
N ASP A 519 1.59 22.27 -0.84
CA ASP A 519 2.33 23.07 -1.83
C ASP A 519 3.71 22.46 -2.12
N TYR A 520 3.69 21.28 -2.74
CA TYR A 520 4.90 20.55 -3.14
C TYR A 520 4.83 20.19 -4.62
N PRO A 521 5.96 20.23 -5.33
CA PRO A 521 6.04 19.84 -6.72
C PRO A 521 5.81 18.34 -6.89
N VAL A 522 5.40 17.94 -8.10
CA VAL A 522 5.38 16.55 -8.54
C VAL A 522 6.81 16.10 -8.83
N THR A 523 7.09 14.81 -8.67
CA THR A 523 8.36 14.23 -9.15
C THR A 523 8.16 12.88 -9.82
N LYS A 524 9.16 12.44 -10.59
CA LYS A 524 9.16 11.15 -11.29
C LYS A 524 9.93 10.12 -10.49
N ILE A 525 9.21 9.12 -9.99
CA ILE A 525 9.77 8.03 -9.18
C ILE A 525 10.12 6.82 -10.06
N THR A 526 11.17 6.10 -9.66
CA THR A 526 11.52 4.80 -10.22
C THR A 526 11.85 3.87 -9.06
N GLN A 527 11.10 2.79 -8.96
CA GLN A 527 11.29 1.76 -7.96
C GLN A 527 12.19 0.64 -8.52
N LYS A 528 12.86 -0.07 -7.62
CA LYS A 528 13.58 -1.31 -7.98
C LYS A 528 12.68 -2.49 -7.67
N TYR A 529 12.73 -3.52 -8.52
CA TYR A 529 12.10 -4.79 -8.19
C TYR A 529 12.89 -5.46 -7.06
N HIS A 530 12.21 -5.70 -5.95
CA HIS A 530 12.68 -6.55 -4.86
C HIS A 530 11.84 -7.85 -4.87
N PRO A 531 12.48 -9.04 -4.93
CA PRO A 531 11.78 -10.29 -4.71
C PRO A 531 11.46 -10.44 -3.22
N HIS A 532 10.25 -10.87 -2.90
CA HIS A 532 9.84 -11.16 -1.53
C HIS A 532 9.77 -12.67 -1.33
N LEU A 533 10.29 -13.13 -0.19
CA LEU A 533 10.27 -14.54 0.20
C LEU A 533 8.90 -14.87 0.78
N LYS A 534 8.30 -15.96 0.30
CA LYS A 534 7.08 -16.52 0.87
C LYS A 534 7.48 -17.32 2.11
N ASN A 535 7.09 -16.82 3.28
CA ASN A 535 7.43 -17.36 4.60
C ASN A 535 6.43 -18.42 5.06
N VAL A 536 5.16 -18.30 4.64
CA VAL A 536 4.07 -19.22 4.99
C VAL A 536 3.24 -19.56 3.75
N PRO A 537 2.48 -20.68 3.74
CA PRO A 537 1.46 -20.90 2.72
C PRO A 537 0.44 -19.76 2.72
N ALA A 538 0.07 -19.29 1.53
CA ALA A 538 -0.95 -18.25 1.35
C ALA A 538 -2.30 -18.65 1.97
N PHE A 539 -2.67 -19.93 1.82
CA PHE A 539 -3.92 -20.52 2.28
C PHE A 539 -3.67 -21.94 2.81
N ILE A 540 -4.35 -22.33 3.90
CA ILE A 540 -4.36 -23.70 4.43
C ILE A 540 -5.81 -24.18 4.46
N GLU A 541 -6.12 -25.25 3.72
CA GLU A 541 -7.50 -25.69 3.52
C GLU A 541 -8.04 -26.45 4.74
N ARG A 542 -9.21 -26.05 5.23
CA ARG A 542 -9.83 -26.64 6.43
C ARG A 542 -10.42 -28.02 6.13
N GLU A 543 -9.77 -29.09 6.60
CA GLU A 543 -10.06 -30.49 6.22
C GLU A 543 -11.50 -30.98 6.51
N ASN A 544 -12.21 -30.39 7.48
CA ASN A 544 -13.53 -30.85 7.93
C ASN A 544 -14.73 -30.05 7.36
N MET A 545 -14.57 -29.39 6.22
CA MET A 545 -15.65 -28.68 5.51
C MET A 545 -16.57 -29.64 4.73
N GLY A 546 -17.04 -30.69 5.41
CA GLY A 546 -17.74 -31.82 4.80
C GLY A 546 -18.96 -31.42 3.97
N PHE A 547 -19.14 -32.09 2.83
CA PHE A 547 -20.38 -32.05 2.07
C PHE A 547 -21.52 -32.56 2.94
N ILE A 548 -22.28 -31.66 3.57
CA ILE A 548 -23.52 -32.01 4.27
C ILE A 548 -24.49 -32.56 3.21
N SER A 549 -24.50 -33.89 3.10
CA SER A 549 -25.48 -34.62 2.32
C SER A 549 -26.82 -34.55 3.04
N ALA A 550 -27.86 -34.10 2.33
CA ALA A 550 -29.22 -34.14 2.86
C ALA A 550 -29.65 -35.58 3.24
N PHE A 551 -29.08 -36.59 2.58
CA PHE A 551 -29.30 -38.00 2.93
C PHE A 551 -28.64 -38.40 4.26
N ALA A 552 -27.48 -37.86 4.61
CA ALA A 552 -26.82 -38.19 5.88
C ALA A 552 -27.61 -37.63 7.09
N VAL A 553 -28.27 -36.48 6.91
CA VAL A 553 -29.19 -35.92 7.91
C VAL A 553 -30.47 -36.75 8.00
N ALA A 554 -31.01 -37.22 6.86
CA ALA A 554 -32.17 -38.11 6.84
C ALA A 554 -31.87 -39.46 7.51
N GLU A 555 -30.74 -40.10 7.20
CA GLU A 555 -30.30 -41.35 7.85
C GLU A 555 -30.08 -41.17 9.36
N ALA A 556 -29.51 -40.02 9.79
CA ALA A 556 -29.37 -39.72 11.22
C ALA A 556 -30.73 -39.62 11.93
N LEU A 557 -31.71 -38.93 11.34
CA LEU A 557 -33.08 -38.80 11.88
C LEU A 557 -33.85 -40.13 11.83
N GLU A 558 -33.67 -40.95 10.80
CA GLU A 558 -34.21 -42.32 10.74
C GLU A 558 -33.54 -43.25 11.76
N SER A 559 -32.27 -43.05 12.10
CA SER A 559 -31.57 -43.82 13.13
C SER A 559 -32.05 -43.48 14.56
N GLN A 560 -32.34 -42.20 14.85
CA GLN A 560 -32.92 -41.80 16.14
C GLN A 560 -34.38 -42.25 16.29
N SER A 561 -35.20 -42.17 15.23
CA SER A 561 -36.60 -42.62 15.31
C SER A 561 -36.78 -44.14 15.42
N ASN A 562 -35.75 -44.93 15.11
CA ASN A 562 -35.75 -46.39 15.33
C ASN A 562 -35.25 -46.82 16.72
N SER A 563 -34.79 -45.91 17.59
CA SER A 563 -34.37 -46.28 18.95
C SER A 563 -35.53 -46.41 19.95
N ASP A 564 -36.68 -45.77 19.68
CA ASP A 564 -37.89 -45.87 20.51
C ASP A 564 -38.76 -47.08 20.13
N GLY A 565 -38.38 -48.24 20.67
CA GLY A 565 -39.33 -49.32 20.97
C GLY A 565 -39.31 -50.54 20.05
N LYS A 566 -38.47 -51.53 20.42
CA LYS A 566 -38.87 -52.94 20.62
C LYS A 566 -37.74 -53.76 21.23
N GLU A 567 -38.08 -54.56 22.25
CA GLU A 567 -37.18 -55.62 22.74
C GLU A 567 -36.95 -56.68 21.64
N PRO A 568 -35.73 -57.24 21.51
CA PRO A 568 -35.45 -58.27 20.54
C PRO A 568 -35.99 -59.63 20.99
N LEU A 569 -36.98 -60.16 20.27
CA LEU A 569 -37.31 -61.59 20.36
C LEU A 569 -36.19 -62.41 19.71
N VAL A 570 -35.70 -63.39 20.46
CA VAL A 570 -34.72 -64.38 19.99
C VAL A 570 -35.43 -65.35 19.03
N GLU A 571 -34.96 -65.44 17.78
CA GLU A 571 -35.31 -66.55 16.91
C GLU A 571 -34.06 -67.13 16.24
N GLN A 572 -34.04 -68.46 16.15
CA GLN A 572 -32.86 -69.25 15.83
C GLN A 572 -32.63 -69.38 14.32
N GLN A 573 -31.37 -69.56 13.94
CA GLN A 573 -30.99 -69.97 12.60
C GLN A 573 -31.73 -71.24 12.16
N ASN A 574 -32.17 -71.27 10.91
CA ASN A 574 -32.14 -72.48 10.09
C ASN A 574 -31.81 -72.10 8.65
N GLU A 575 -30.78 -72.73 8.10
CA GLU A 575 -30.42 -72.67 6.69
C GLU A 575 -31.34 -73.58 5.87
N GLU A 576 -31.59 -73.23 4.60
CA GLU A 576 -31.47 -74.10 3.42
C GLU A 576 -32.11 -73.45 2.17
N GLY A 577 -31.72 -73.87 0.96
CA GLY A 577 -32.64 -73.79 -0.20
C GLY A 577 -32.30 -72.84 -1.37
N ASN A 578 -31.09 -72.95 -1.89
CA ASN A 578 -30.64 -72.56 -3.25
C ASN A 578 -31.67 -72.47 -4.42
N PHE A 579 -31.35 -71.59 -5.40
CA PHE A 579 -31.44 -71.74 -6.89
C PHE A 579 -32.45 -70.93 -7.75
N PHE A 580 -31.92 -70.46 -8.92
CA PHE A 580 -32.51 -69.72 -10.07
C PHE A 580 -32.98 -68.26 -9.87
N GLY A 581 -32.67 -67.27 -10.73
CA GLY A 581 -31.72 -67.22 -11.87
C GLY A 581 -31.90 -66.02 -12.83
N ASN A 582 -30.80 -65.32 -13.18
CA ASN A 582 -30.57 -64.35 -14.29
C ASN A 582 -31.50 -63.12 -14.46
N SER A 583 -30.99 -61.88 -14.59
CA SER A 583 -30.31 -61.42 -15.83
C SER A 583 -29.58 -60.05 -15.74
N THR A 584 -28.41 -59.98 -16.41
CA THR A 584 -27.82 -58.84 -17.17
C THR A 584 -27.67 -57.42 -16.58
N VAL A 585 -26.40 -56.99 -16.37
CA VAL A 585 -25.88 -55.64 -16.71
C VAL A 585 -24.39 -55.77 -17.13
N PRO A 586 -23.91 -55.10 -18.21
CA PRO A 586 -22.50 -55.15 -18.64
C PRO A 586 -21.63 -53.98 -18.15
N LEU A 587 -20.31 -54.16 -18.23
CA LEU A 587 -19.25 -53.20 -17.86
C LEU A 587 -18.98 -52.12 -18.92
N VAL A 588 -18.79 -50.86 -18.48
CA VAL A 588 -17.75 -49.87 -18.90
C VAL A 588 -17.60 -48.90 -17.70
N GLY A 589 -16.44 -48.42 -17.24
CA GLY A 589 -15.05 -48.63 -17.64
C GLY A 589 -14.27 -47.34 -17.37
N ASN A 590 -13.38 -47.32 -16.37
CA ASN A 590 -12.49 -46.18 -16.10
C ASN A 590 -11.04 -46.62 -16.17
N SER A 591 -10.24 -45.88 -16.93
CA SER A 591 -8.82 -46.17 -17.13
C SER A 591 -7.98 -44.91 -17.03
N SER A 592 -6.70 -45.12 -16.70
CA SER A 592 -5.53 -44.26 -16.95
C SER A 592 -5.12 -43.30 -15.82
N PHE A 593 -3.82 -43.10 -15.54
CA PHE A 593 -2.63 -43.93 -15.84
C PHE A 593 -1.49 -43.58 -14.85
N PHE A 594 -0.47 -44.44 -14.74
CA PHE A 594 0.74 -44.18 -13.95
C PHE A 594 1.66 -43.11 -14.58
N GLY A 595 2.38 -42.37 -13.73
CA GLY A 595 3.54 -41.57 -14.11
C GLY A 595 4.59 -41.50 -12.99
N LYS A 596 5.67 -42.30 -13.09
CA LYS A 596 6.81 -42.26 -12.16
C LYS A 596 7.85 -41.22 -12.61
N SER A 597 8.52 -40.59 -11.66
CA SER A 597 9.95 -40.27 -11.80
C SER A 597 10.66 -40.34 -10.44
N ASN A 598 11.86 -40.90 -10.44
CA ASN A 598 12.72 -41.01 -9.25
C ASN A 598 13.66 -39.80 -9.19
N THR A 599 14.04 -39.36 -8.00
CA THR A 599 15.46 -39.05 -7.71
C THR A 599 15.79 -39.21 -6.23
N THR A 600 17.03 -39.58 -5.94
CA THR A 600 17.55 -40.08 -4.65
C THR A 600 18.40 -39.04 -3.93
N SER A 601 18.29 -38.93 -2.60
CA SER A 601 19.44 -38.64 -1.70
C SER A 601 19.13 -38.91 -0.22
N GLU A 602 19.76 -39.98 0.27
CA GLU A 602 20.32 -40.21 1.61
C GLU A 602 21.02 -38.97 2.25
N ASN A 603 21.32 -38.83 3.56
CA ASN A 603 21.28 -39.76 4.71
C ASN A 603 21.34 -39.01 6.09
N ILE A 604 20.73 -39.63 7.13
CA ILE A 604 21.20 -39.85 8.53
C ILE A 604 21.84 -38.70 9.37
N TYR A 605 21.24 -38.37 10.52
CA TYR A 605 21.68 -38.63 11.92
C TYR A 605 20.57 -38.10 12.88
N GLU A 606 20.35 -38.47 14.14
CA GLU A 606 20.37 -39.70 14.97
C GLU A 606 20.07 -39.21 16.43
N ASN A 607 19.36 -40.00 17.25
CA ASN A 607 19.27 -39.95 18.73
C ASN A 607 18.40 -38.89 19.49
N SER A 608 17.45 -39.47 20.26
CA SER A 608 16.75 -38.98 21.48
C SER A 608 17.71 -39.02 22.72
N PRO A 609 17.33 -38.71 24.01
CA PRO A 609 15.98 -38.61 24.59
C PRO A 609 15.71 -37.56 25.72
N LEU A 610 14.45 -37.60 26.22
CA LEU A 610 13.93 -37.30 27.58
C LEU A 610 14.80 -36.50 28.59
N ASP A 611 14.24 -35.43 29.18
CA ASP A 611 13.73 -35.46 30.57
C ASP A 611 12.99 -34.18 31.04
N LEU A 612 11.89 -34.42 31.77
CA LEU A 612 11.34 -33.79 32.97
C LEU A 612 11.88 -32.43 33.49
N PHE A 613 10.98 -31.50 33.83
CA PHE A 613 10.77 -31.02 35.23
C PHE A 613 9.50 -30.14 35.40
N HIS A 614 8.85 -30.26 36.56
CA HIS A 614 7.68 -29.49 37.01
C HIS A 614 8.07 -28.61 38.22
N SER A 615 7.60 -27.36 38.27
CA SER A 615 7.32 -26.56 39.49
C SER A 615 6.72 -25.20 39.05
N GLN A 616 5.48 -24.82 39.34
CA GLN A 616 4.95 -24.38 40.65
C GLN A 616 5.87 -23.36 41.34
N THR A 617 5.59 -22.06 41.21
CA THR A 617 4.67 -21.23 42.03
C THR A 617 5.14 -21.01 43.46
N GLU A 618 5.34 -19.75 43.83
CA GLU A 618 5.04 -19.28 45.19
C GLU A 618 4.67 -17.79 45.18
N ASP A 619 3.68 -17.45 45.99
CA ASP A 619 3.08 -16.12 46.13
C ASP A 619 3.85 -15.22 47.11
N SER A 620 3.48 -13.94 47.16
CA SER A 620 3.62 -13.16 48.41
C SER A 620 2.46 -12.18 48.58
N ASP A 621 1.43 -12.62 49.30
CA ASP A 621 0.39 -11.77 49.88
C ASP A 621 0.98 -10.78 50.90
N LEU A 622 0.34 -9.61 51.07
CA LEU A 622 0.48 -8.80 52.30
C LEU A 622 -0.79 -7.94 52.59
N SER A 623 -1.87 -8.65 52.88
CA SER A 623 -2.74 -8.48 54.06
C SER A 623 -3.01 -7.09 54.71
N LEU A 624 -4.32 -6.85 54.93
CA LEU A 624 -4.98 -6.40 56.18
C LEU A 624 -5.34 -4.92 56.48
N ASN A 625 -6.60 -4.79 56.96
CA ASN A 625 -7.17 -3.80 57.90
C ASN A 625 -7.47 -2.37 57.37
N GLU A 626 -8.54 -1.66 57.76
CA GLU A 626 -9.44 -1.84 58.93
C GLU A 626 -10.86 -1.22 58.74
N LYS A 627 -11.90 -1.95 59.21
CA LYS A 627 -13.06 -1.55 60.07
C LYS A 627 -14.15 -0.49 59.71
N ASN A 628 -15.36 -0.84 60.20
CA ASN A 628 -16.56 -0.03 60.53
C ASN A 628 -17.43 0.48 59.35
N GLY A 629 -18.78 0.42 59.37
CA GLY A 629 -19.73 -0.21 60.30
C GLY A 629 -21.13 0.45 60.29
N ILE A 630 -22.16 -0.31 60.70
CA ILE A 630 -23.50 0.12 61.20
C ILE A 630 -24.66 0.30 60.16
N GLN A 631 -25.70 -0.53 60.34
CA GLN A 631 -27.11 -0.48 59.88
C GLN A 631 -28.02 0.11 61.00
N PRO A 632 -29.38 0.14 60.93
CA PRO A 632 -30.36 0.16 59.82
C PRO A 632 -31.37 1.34 59.99
N ASP A 633 -32.47 1.39 59.22
CA ASP A 633 -33.85 1.29 59.78
C ASP A 633 -34.95 1.34 58.69
N GLU A 634 -36.16 0.87 59.06
CA GLU A 634 -37.28 0.49 58.18
C GLU A 634 -38.24 1.65 57.81
N ILE A 635 -39.10 1.43 56.80
CA ILE A 635 -40.59 1.52 56.87
C ILE A 635 -41.24 1.07 55.55
N ILE A 636 -42.40 0.41 55.66
CA ILE A 636 -43.23 -0.28 54.64
C ILE A 636 -44.70 0.21 54.84
N PRO A 637 -45.71 0.09 53.93
CA PRO A 637 -45.78 -0.23 52.48
C PRO A 637 -46.48 0.87 51.64
N ASP A 638 -46.70 0.61 50.35
CA ASP A 638 -48.09 0.58 49.82
C ASP A 638 -48.23 -0.43 48.65
N GLU A 639 -49.44 -0.92 48.38
CA GLU A 639 -49.71 -2.11 47.55
C GLU A 639 -49.92 -1.85 46.03
N ASP A 640 -50.07 -2.95 45.28
CA ASP A 640 -50.62 -3.07 43.93
C ASP A 640 -49.81 -2.57 42.71
N GLU A 641 -48.89 -3.42 42.23
CA GLU A 641 -48.95 -3.85 40.82
C GLU A 641 -48.41 -5.28 40.63
N LYS A 642 -49.27 -6.21 40.17
CA LYS A 642 -48.85 -7.59 39.85
C LYS A 642 -48.05 -7.59 38.54
N PRO A 643 -46.81 -8.12 38.49
CA PRO A 643 -46.15 -8.36 37.22
C PRO A 643 -46.95 -9.38 36.42
N LYS A 644 -47.25 -9.06 35.16
CA LYS A 644 -47.86 -10.00 34.22
C LYS A 644 -46.92 -11.20 34.05
N VAL A 645 -47.48 -12.40 34.15
CA VAL A 645 -46.80 -13.65 33.80
C VAL A 645 -46.33 -13.54 32.35
N VAL A 646 -45.02 -13.62 32.14
CA VAL A 646 -44.41 -13.72 30.81
C VAL A 646 -44.69 -15.12 30.26
N ASN A 647 -44.99 -15.19 28.96
CA ASN A 647 -45.54 -16.39 28.33
C ASN A 647 -44.50 -17.53 28.26
N ASN A 648 -44.77 -18.67 28.90
CA ASN A 648 -43.83 -19.80 29.00
C ASN A 648 -43.53 -20.51 27.66
N ASP A 649 -44.33 -20.26 26.62
CA ASP A 649 -44.21 -20.95 25.32
C ASP A 649 -42.92 -20.59 24.57
N ARG A 650 -42.31 -19.42 24.81
CA ARG A 650 -41.07 -19.00 24.12
C ARG A 650 -39.88 -19.91 24.42
N LEU A 651 -39.79 -20.41 25.65
CA LEU A 651 -38.69 -21.25 26.10
C LEU A 651 -38.78 -22.67 25.52
N HIS A 652 -39.99 -23.19 25.29
CA HIS A 652 -40.17 -24.58 24.83
C HIS A 652 -39.65 -24.81 23.42
N THR A 653 -39.94 -23.93 22.47
CA THR A 653 -39.46 -24.04 21.07
C THR A 653 -37.94 -23.90 20.97
N PHE A 654 -37.35 -23.02 21.77
CA PHE A 654 -35.90 -22.82 21.79
C PHE A 654 -35.16 -23.97 22.49
N ALA A 655 -35.67 -24.45 23.63
CA ALA A 655 -35.06 -25.54 24.38
C ALA A 655 -35.09 -26.87 23.62
N SER A 656 -36.15 -27.18 22.87
CA SER A 656 -36.22 -28.40 22.05
C SER A 656 -35.25 -28.37 20.86
N TYR A 657 -35.04 -27.20 20.24
CA TYR A 657 -34.02 -27.03 19.19
C TYR A 657 -32.58 -27.10 19.74
N LEU A 658 -32.32 -26.52 20.91
CA LEU A 658 -31.02 -26.61 21.59
C LEU A 658 -30.68 -28.05 22.01
N ALA A 659 -31.64 -28.77 22.59
CA ALA A 659 -31.45 -30.18 22.96
C ALA A 659 -31.04 -31.06 21.77
N ALA A 660 -31.62 -30.83 20.59
CA ALA A 660 -31.28 -31.56 19.36
C ALA A 660 -29.91 -31.17 18.75
N THR A 661 -29.29 -30.08 19.18
CA THR A 661 -27.99 -29.63 18.65
C THR A 661 -26.80 -30.03 19.53
N ASP A 662 -26.97 -30.12 20.85
CA ASP A 662 -25.92 -30.58 21.78
C ASP A 662 -25.60 -32.09 21.68
N GLU A 663 -26.56 -32.94 21.29
CA GLU A 663 -26.27 -34.38 21.08
C GLU A 663 -25.23 -34.64 19.96
N SER A 664 -25.05 -33.68 19.04
CA SER A 664 -24.09 -33.80 17.94
C SER A 664 -22.64 -33.42 18.30
N SER A 665 -22.41 -32.85 19.48
CA SER A 665 -21.09 -32.35 19.92
C SER A 665 -20.43 -33.20 21.02
N VAL A 666 -21.18 -34.11 21.67
CA VAL A 666 -20.73 -34.88 22.85
C VAL A 666 -20.65 -36.39 22.57
N GLN A 667 -19.81 -36.80 21.62
CA GLN A 667 -19.30 -38.19 21.57
C GLN A 667 -17.79 -38.24 21.28
N LYS A 668 -16.98 -38.08 22.34
CA LYS A 668 -15.68 -38.75 22.50
C LYS A 668 -15.18 -38.66 23.94
N ASN A 669 -14.48 -39.71 24.36
CA ASN A 669 -13.77 -39.89 25.63
C ASN A 669 -14.63 -40.10 26.89
N ASN A 670 -14.97 -41.36 27.15
CA ASN A 670 -15.14 -41.90 28.50
C ASN A 670 -14.55 -43.31 28.51
N ASP A 671 -13.32 -43.47 28.99
CA ASP A 671 -12.69 -44.78 29.22
C ASP A 671 -11.49 -44.65 30.18
N VAL A 672 -11.75 -44.60 31.50
CA VAL A 672 -10.76 -44.89 32.56
C VAL A 672 -11.47 -45.55 33.74
N THR A 673 -11.00 -46.74 34.13
CA THR A 673 -11.45 -47.47 35.33
C THR A 673 -10.74 -46.98 36.60
N PRO A 674 -11.39 -47.03 37.79
CA PRO A 674 -10.74 -46.68 39.04
C PRO A 674 -10.00 -47.89 39.63
N ASP A 675 -8.86 -47.64 40.30
CA ASP A 675 -8.19 -48.63 41.14
C ASP A 675 -7.73 -48.03 42.48
N THR A 676 -7.42 -48.89 43.44
CA THR A 676 -7.70 -48.64 44.88
C THR A 676 -6.49 -48.41 45.81
N ASN A 677 -6.80 -47.88 47.01
CA ASN A 677 -6.16 -48.09 48.34
C ASN A 677 -5.02 -47.18 48.85
N SER A 678 -5.27 -46.60 50.04
CA SER A 678 -4.38 -46.54 51.25
C SER A 678 -3.00 -45.83 51.15
N SER A 679 -2.27 -45.41 52.19
CA SER A 679 -2.45 -45.00 53.61
C SER A 679 -1.01 -44.71 54.15
N ASN A 680 -0.70 -44.08 55.29
CA ASN A 680 -1.44 -43.46 56.39
C ASN A 680 -0.46 -42.53 57.17
N ASP A 681 -0.95 -41.66 58.06
CA ASP A 681 -0.18 -41.10 59.22
C ASP A 681 1.07 -40.22 58.92
N SER A 682 1.61 -39.39 59.83
CA SER A 682 1.10 -38.65 61.00
C SER A 682 2.22 -37.70 61.50
N ASN A 683 1.87 -36.67 62.30
CA ASN A 683 2.73 -36.01 63.31
C ASN A 683 4.02 -35.31 62.81
N GLU A 684 4.67 -34.35 63.46
CA GLU A 684 4.49 -33.45 64.60
C GLU A 684 5.70 -32.50 64.44
N SER A 685 5.50 -31.19 64.31
CA SER A 685 5.60 -30.23 65.42
C SER A 685 7.02 -29.82 65.86
N SER A 686 7.08 -28.62 66.43
CA SER A 686 8.03 -28.18 67.47
C SER A 686 9.39 -27.59 67.06
N PHE A 687 9.51 -26.29 67.36
CA PHE A 687 10.71 -25.62 67.91
C PHE A 687 11.91 -25.37 66.96
N LYS A 688 12.68 -24.28 67.12
CA LYS A 688 12.50 -22.98 67.80
C LYS A 688 13.78 -22.16 67.52
N ASP A 689 13.70 -20.84 67.67
CA ASP A 689 14.84 -19.98 68.06
C ASP A 689 16.05 -19.94 67.07
N LEU A 690 16.94 -18.94 67.06
CA LEU A 690 17.05 -17.66 67.76
C LEU A 690 17.91 -16.77 66.81
N PHE A 691 17.49 -15.54 66.48
CA PHE A 691 18.30 -14.33 66.20
C PHE A 691 19.58 -14.45 65.30
N ASN A 692 19.92 -13.51 64.41
CA ASN A 692 20.12 -12.10 64.71
C ASN A 692 20.56 -11.29 63.46
N ASN A 693 20.36 -9.97 63.52
CA ASN A 693 21.09 -8.90 62.82
C ASN A 693 20.98 -8.73 61.28
N ASN A 694 20.41 -7.56 60.91
CA ASN A 694 20.98 -6.49 60.05
C ASN A 694 21.61 -6.86 58.69
N ASP A 695 21.26 -6.22 57.56
CA ASP A 695 20.43 -5.03 57.29
C ASP A 695 19.53 -5.25 56.05
#